data_AF-A0A6L8F1X3-F1
#
_entry.id   AF-A0A6L8F1X3-F1
#
_cell.length_a   1.000
_cell.length_b   1.000
_cell.length_c   1.000
_cell.angle_alpha   90.00
_cell.angle_beta   90.00
_cell.angle_gamma   90.00
#
_symmetry.space_group_name_H-M   'P 1'
#
loop_
_entity.id
_entity.type
_entity.pdbx_description
1 polymer ?
#
loop_
_entity_poly.entity_id
_entity_poly.type
_entity_poly.pdbx_seq_one_letter_code
_entity_poly.pdbx_strand_id
1 'polypeptide(L)'
;MGASDTNVRVDLTAKIEKIVEDTQELYADEMERNGFERKTFRVETRLGKPRVHIVNGKRSSAHYIHNTFEKVRPELPNFLNQDTEPWDKQDMIVVIIVGGIACLDAADGWCGWGTGFPFHSLRYGGGVVIAANSGHFNKEVLFHEIGHAFGLYHKPAGAEDGVLDLYEARWLDKHYQFNRRGNDFTLPQFVGVHKMTALENDKVRFEVDVTSNHGLHQAIIVGADILVVASDFMDGKNRDTTTFEFDRHLAANNMFVELMDTRGNYVSRDFAIRLPARLPTKPEEPNPALLNVNVLMYTGAVSWMSLDDANRQSQITKQLLSSKGIRAEIVQTEDAVRDWMLQTTSDGNVDVLILYGVLPTSIHPYPNSQPDGSVAEIWIESTDGNTILNHGDYFGYVDNNGVQTLQDIMDIPHITMWDFGLENNTPMVVTKDGKEVTPSLTNFQSDRAFHLDELTGDWFAEKVLASNTGTSQATRADPVIVRDGDRGRIGIVYQTFNEVNPKGKVVAELIANFLLRNNNEISSPLLEPITDNDTGNRSDTVSLLPASVQSPNIGQQLKLFLKITNGENVAGYQTTVQFDDTALRFVSGKNGDFLPAGAYFVEPKMEGNLVQLNAVSFTDEVSGDGILATLTFEVIAMKASTLTLSDVLFSNSTGETFAPQVENAEITEPTKLKGDVNGDGTVNIADLVLVASNLGETGQNVADVNGDGQVNIADLVLVAGALGNSAAAPSLNPQALKMLAATEVKQWLSAAQRLNLTDTTSQRGILFLQQLLTVLIPRETALLPNFPNPFNPETWIPYRLAKDAEVTLHIYAVNGTLVRTLVLGYQPAGLYQSRSRAAYWDGKNEFGESVASSVYFYKLTTDGFTATRKMLILK
;
A
#
# COMPACT_ATOMS: atom_id res chain seq x y z
N MET A 1 21.75 -18.37 38.09
CA MET A 1 21.98 -19.81 37.83
C MET A 1 23.44 -20.15 38.08
N GLY A 2 23.70 -21.20 38.86
CA GLY A 2 25.03 -21.83 38.96
C GLY A 2 25.04 -23.10 38.11
N ALA A 3 26.19 -23.57 37.66
CA ALA A 3 26.31 -24.85 36.98
C ALA A 3 26.50 -25.99 37.98
N SER A 4 26.43 -27.25 37.53
CA SER A 4 26.56 -28.42 38.41
C SER A 4 27.92 -28.50 39.13
N ASP A 5 28.93 -27.79 38.62
CA ASP A 5 30.30 -27.71 39.15
C ASP A 5 30.61 -26.39 39.87
N THR A 6 29.63 -25.49 40.00
CA THR A 6 29.77 -24.19 40.68
C THR A 6 28.65 -23.96 41.68
N ASN A 7 29.00 -23.73 42.95
CA ASN A 7 28.02 -23.34 43.95
C ASN A 7 27.59 -21.89 43.74
N VAL A 8 26.27 -21.65 43.69
CA VAL A 8 25.74 -20.28 43.73
C VAL A 8 26.12 -19.65 45.06
N ARG A 9 26.89 -18.57 44.97
CA ARG A 9 27.33 -17.75 46.09
C ARG A 9 26.11 -17.05 46.73
N VAL A 10 25.82 -17.36 47.99
CA VAL A 10 24.67 -16.79 48.74
C VAL A 10 24.83 -15.28 48.96
N ASP A 11 26.06 -14.76 48.92
CA ASP A 11 26.43 -13.34 48.92
C ASP A 11 25.99 -12.59 47.64
N LEU A 12 25.61 -13.30 46.57
CA LEU A 12 25.16 -12.69 45.32
C LEU A 12 23.70 -12.20 45.40
N THR A 13 22.84 -12.84 46.20
CA THR A 13 21.40 -12.52 46.27
C THR A 13 21.15 -11.08 46.71
N ALA A 14 21.79 -10.63 47.79
CA ALA A 14 21.65 -9.26 48.28
C ALA A 14 22.17 -8.22 47.27
N LYS A 15 23.22 -8.57 46.50
CA LYS A 15 23.76 -7.72 45.43
C LYS A 15 22.76 -7.60 44.26
N ILE A 16 22.12 -8.71 43.88
CA ILE A 16 21.09 -8.73 42.83
C ILE A 16 19.88 -7.89 43.24
N GLU A 17 19.37 -8.10 44.46
CA GLU A 17 18.26 -7.30 45.01
C GLU A 17 18.57 -5.80 44.91
N LYS A 18 19.76 -5.39 45.38
CA LYS A 18 20.17 -3.98 45.36
C LYS A 18 20.30 -3.41 43.95
N ILE A 19 20.90 -4.15 43.01
CA ILE A 19 21.04 -3.70 41.63
C ILE A 19 19.67 -3.55 40.95
N VAL A 20 18.74 -4.47 41.18
CA VAL A 20 17.38 -4.37 40.64
C VAL A 20 16.65 -3.14 41.20
N GLU A 21 16.76 -2.89 42.51
CA GLU A 21 16.20 -1.69 43.14
C GLU A 21 16.80 -0.41 42.55
N ASP A 22 18.13 -0.33 42.44
CA ASP A 22 18.82 0.83 41.90
C ASP A 22 18.50 1.06 40.41
N THR A 23 18.31 0.00 39.62
CA THR A 23 17.86 0.10 38.22
C THR A 23 16.39 0.52 38.14
N GLN A 24 15.52 0.06 39.05
CA GLN A 24 14.12 0.52 39.11
C GLN A 24 14.04 2.02 39.40
N GLU A 25 14.87 2.52 40.33
CA GLU A 25 14.99 3.95 40.64
C GLU A 25 15.49 4.76 39.45
N LEU A 26 16.52 4.26 38.74
CA LEU A 26 17.05 4.89 37.54
C LEU A 26 15.98 5.05 36.43
N TYR A 27 15.21 4.00 36.13
CA TYR A 27 14.10 4.13 35.17
C TYR A 27 13.04 5.13 35.63
N ALA A 28 12.72 5.17 36.93
CA ALA A 28 11.74 6.12 37.46
C ALA A 28 12.21 7.57 37.34
N ASP A 29 13.49 7.83 37.64
CA ASP A 29 14.15 9.13 37.47
C ASP A 29 14.12 9.56 36.00
N GLU A 30 14.47 8.67 35.09
CA GLU A 30 14.53 8.98 33.66
C GLU A 30 13.15 9.18 33.03
N MET A 31 12.12 8.46 33.47
CA MET A 31 10.73 8.71 33.07
C MET A 31 10.26 10.10 33.54
N GLU A 32 10.52 10.46 34.80
CA GLU A 32 10.18 11.77 35.36
C GLU A 32 10.94 12.91 34.68
N ARG A 33 12.23 12.71 34.39
CA ARG A 33 13.08 13.67 33.68
C ARG A 33 12.58 13.97 32.27
N ASN A 34 12.01 12.97 31.59
CA ASN A 34 11.40 13.13 30.27
C ASN A 34 9.94 13.63 30.33
N GLY A 35 9.43 13.99 31.51
CA GLY A 35 8.11 14.61 31.70
C GLY A 35 6.94 13.62 31.84
N PHE A 36 7.21 12.34 32.08
CA PHE A 36 6.20 11.32 32.34
C PHE A 36 5.98 11.11 33.84
N GLU A 37 4.94 10.35 34.18
CA GLU A 37 4.74 9.89 35.56
C GLU A 37 5.99 9.16 36.05
N ARG A 38 6.41 9.42 37.30
CA ARG A 38 7.49 8.70 37.96
C ARG A 38 7.08 7.24 38.18
N LYS A 39 7.41 6.37 37.22
CA LYS A 39 7.06 4.95 37.21
C LYS A 39 8.20 4.09 36.70
N THR A 40 8.17 2.81 37.08
CA THR A 40 9.21 1.84 36.73
C THR A 40 8.60 0.47 36.45
N PHE A 41 9.40 -0.45 35.92
CA PHE A 41 8.97 -1.81 35.61
C PHE A 41 8.64 -2.59 36.88
N ARG A 42 7.76 -3.59 36.76
CA ARG A 42 7.35 -4.44 37.89
C ARG A 42 8.29 -5.62 38.10
N VAL A 43 8.48 -6.00 39.36
CA VAL A 43 9.25 -7.19 39.76
C VAL A 43 8.45 -8.05 40.74
N GLU A 44 8.65 -9.36 40.70
CA GLU A 44 8.13 -10.25 41.74
C GLU A 44 8.80 -9.91 43.07
N THR A 45 8.02 -9.77 44.16
CA THR A 45 8.55 -9.42 45.47
C THR A 45 8.21 -10.44 46.54
N ARG A 46 9.08 -10.53 47.56
CA ARG A 46 8.83 -11.26 48.81
C ARG A 46 9.24 -10.37 49.97
N LEU A 47 8.29 -10.04 50.86
CA LEU A 47 8.49 -9.11 51.97
C LEU A 47 8.97 -7.71 51.52
N GLY A 48 8.50 -7.24 50.36
CA GLY A 48 8.82 -5.91 49.84
C GLY A 48 10.16 -5.81 49.10
N LYS A 49 10.92 -6.90 48.98
CA LYS A 49 12.16 -6.96 48.20
C LYS A 49 12.00 -7.79 46.93
N PRO A 50 12.80 -7.53 45.86
CA PRO A 50 12.83 -8.38 44.68
C PRO A 50 13.07 -9.86 45.04
N ARG A 51 12.26 -10.76 44.50
CA ARG A 51 12.41 -12.20 44.74
C ARG A 51 13.45 -12.77 43.78
N VAL A 52 14.57 -13.23 44.32
CA VAL A 52 15.61 -13.93 43.55
C VAL A 52 15.39 -15.44 43.60
N HIS A 53 15.25 -16.06 42.43
CA HIS A 53 15.17 -17.51 42.30
C HIS A 53 16.56 -18.11 42.03
N ILE A 54 17.05 -18.94 42.95
CA ILE A 54 18.33 -19.63 42.80
C ILE A 54 18.10 -20.95 42.08
N VAL A 55 18.75 -21.09 40.92
CA VAL A 55 18.67 -22.29 40.07
C VAL A 55 20.06 -22.90 39.93
N ASN A 56 20.17 -24.21 40.16
CA ASN A 56 21.37 -25.00 39.91
C ASN A 56 21.18 -25.80 38.61
N GLY A 57 22.01 -25.51 37.61
CA GLY A 57 21.97 -26.15 36.31
C GLY A 57 22.33 -27.63 36.36
N LYS A 58 21.82 -28.38 35.39
CA LYS A 58 22.02 -29.84 35.29
C LYS A 58 23.39 -30.21 34.70
N ARG A 59 24.10 -29.26 34.09
CA ARG A 59 25.39 -29.47 33.39
C ARG A 59 26.51 -28.62 33.99
N SER A 60 27.76 -28.89 33.63
CA SER A 60 28.93 -28.12 34.07
C SER A 60 28.98 -26.72 33.43
N SER A 61 29.76 -25.83 34.01
CA SER A 61 29.91 -24.43 33.55
C SER A 61 30.30 -24.36 32.08
N ALA A 62 31.15 -25.28 31.61
CA ALA A 62 31.58 -25.40 30.22
C ALA A 62 30.42 -25.59 29.22
N HIS A 63 29.33 -26.24 29.63
CA HIS A 63 28.17 -26.46 28.75
C HIS A 63 27.47 -25.15 28.39
N TYR A 64 27.41 -24.21 29.33
CA TYR A 64 26.64 -22.98 29.22
C TYR A 64 27.46 -21.77 28.72
N ILE A 65 28.72 -21.95 28.32
CA ILE A 65 29.61 -20.87 27.84
C ILE A 65 29.06 -20.18 26.58
N HIS A 66 28.54 -20.95 25.61
CA HIS A 66 27.99 -20.43 24.35
C HIS A 66 26.48 -20.72 24.26
N ASN A 67 25.72 -19.87 23.56
CA ASN A 67 24.25 -20.01 23.43
C ASN A 67 23.59 -20.21 24.80
N THR A 68 24.07 -19.48 25.80
CA THR A 68 23.73 -19.66 27.21
C THR A 68 22.22 -19.61 27.41
N PHE A 69 21.55 -18.63 26.81
CA PHE A 69 20.10 -18.50 26.90
C PHE A 69 19.35 -19.72 26.36
N GLU A 70 19.66 -20.17 25.14
CA GLU A 70 19.01 -21.33 24.51
C GLU A 70 19.24 -22.64 25.28
N LYS A 71 20.35 -22.74 26.02
CA LYS A 71 20.66 -23.92 26.85
C LYS A 71 20.03 -23.86 28.24
N VAL A 72 19.88 -22.66 28.80
CA VAL A 72 19.27 -22.45 30.12
C VAL A 72 17.74 -22.48 30.02
N ARG A 73 17.18 -21.91 28.95
CA ARG A 73 15.73 -21.77 28.73
C ARG A 73 14.94 -23.08 28.96
N PRO A 74 15.33 -24.24 28.40
CA PRO A 74 14.61 -25.50 28.60
C PRO A 74 14.74 -26.08 30.01
N GLU A 75 15.69 -25.61 30.81
CA GLU A 75 15.90 -26.11 32.17
C GLU A 75 15.00 -25.38 33.20
N LEU A 76 14.63 -24.12 32.95
CA LEU A 76 13.89 -23.24 33.87
C LEU A 76 12.48 -23.70 34.31
N PRO A 77 11.62 -24.28 33.45
CA PRO A 77 10.28 -24.76 33.85
C PRO A 77 10.30 -25.73 35.02
N ASN A 78 11.29 -26.63 35.03
CA ASN A 78 11.44 -27.64 36.07
C ASN A 78 11.80 -27.05 37.44
N PHE A 79 12.31 -25.82 37.50
CA PHE A 79 12.74 -25.17 38.75
C PHE A 79 11.68 -24.25 39.35
N LEU A 80 10.77 -23.71 38.54
CA LEU A 80 9.72 -22.81 39.01
C LEU A 80 8.45 -23.55 39.47
N ASN A 81 8.44 -24.89 39.40
CA ASN A 81 7.34 -25.76 39.82
C ASN A 81 6.02 -25.40 39.10
N GLN A 82 6.08 -25.19 37.79
CA GLN A 82 4.94 -24.81 36.94
C GLN A 82 4.72 -25.90 35.88
N ASP A 83 3.48 -26.37 35.73
CA ASP A 83 3.06 -27.37 34.74
C ASP A 83 3.01 -26.82 33.29
N THR A 84 3.34 -25.54 33.13
CA THR A 84 3.48 -24.82 31.86
C THR A 84 4.89 -24.22 31.79
N GLU A 85 5.47 -24.14 30.60
CA GLU A 85 6.69 -23.35 30.39
C GLU A 85 6.46 -21.94 31.00
N PRO A 86 7.32 -21.43 31.89
CA PRO A 86 7.12 -20.13 32.57
C PRO A 86 6.87 -18.98 31.60
N TRP A 87 7.36 -19.14 30.37
CA TRP A 87 7.25 -18.23 29.23
C TRP A 87 5.85 -18.19 28.58
N ASP A 88 4.98 -19.17 28.84
CA ASP A 88 3.57 -19.15 28.44
C ASP A 88 2.74 -18.16 29.28
N LYS A 89 3.31 -17.66 30.38
CA LYS A 89 2.74 -16.52 31.12
C LYS A 89 3.12 -15.26 30.40
N GLN A 90 2.13 -14.67 29.74
CA GLN A 90 2.20 -13.55 28.80
C GLN A 90 2.88 -12.27 29.34
N ASP A 91 3.27 -12.20 30.62
CA ASP A 91 3.72 -10.99 31.32
C ASP A 91 5.10 -11.11 32.02
N MET A 92 5.84 -12.21 31.85
CA MET A 92 7.08 -12.44 32.61
C MET A 92 8.35 -12.17 31.79
N ILE A 93 9.20 -11.26 32.26
CA ILE A 93 10.60 -11.13 31.80
C ILE A 93 11.50 -11.90 32.77
N VAL A 94 12.36 -12.76 32.24
CA VAL A 94 13.29 -13.55 33.07
C VAL A 94 14.69 -12.99 32.93
N VAL A 95 15.27 -12.61 34.07
CA VAL A 95 16.66 -12.18 34.17
C VAL A 95 17.50 -13.33 34.71
N ILE A 96 18.40 -13.86 33.89
CA ILE A 96 19.29 -14.98 34.19
C ILE A 96 20.67 -14.42 34.52
N ILE A 97 21.05 -14.52 35.78
CA ILE A 97 22.37 -14.07 36.25
C ILE A 97 23.25 -15.29 36.42
N VAL A 98 24.32 -15.40 35.64
CA VAL A 98 25.14 -16.62 35.60
C VAL A 98 26.43 -16.42 36.39
N GLY A 99 26.62 -17.25 37.43
CA GLY A 99 27.77 -17.20 38.33
C GLY A 99 28.87 -18.17 37.95
N GLY A 100 30.10 -17.67 37.78
CA GLY A 100 31.30 -18.52 37.67
C GLY A 100 31.67 -19.03 36.28
N ILE A 101 30.95 -18.63 35.23
CA ILE A 101 31.34 -18.94 33.85
C ILE A 101 32.37 -17.91 33.39
N ALA A 102 33.61 -18.36 33.20
CA ALA A 102 34.60 -17.57 32.49
C ALA A 102 34.11 -17.42 31.04
N CYS A 103 33.72 -16.19 30.71
CA CYS A 103 33.45 -15.67 29.38
C CYS A 103 32.18 -16.21 28.70
N LEU A 104 31.10 -15.40 28.71
CA LEU A 104 30.32 -15.22 27.49
C LEU A 104 31.33 -14.78 26.41
N ASP A 105 31.43 -15.53 25.31
CA ASP A 105 32.40 -15.39 24.20
C ASP A 105 33.52 -14.35 24.38
N ALA A 106 34.70 -14.83 24.82
CA ALA A 106 35.94 -14.06 24.95
C ALA A 106 36.50 -13.53 23.61
N ALA A 107 35.78 -13.69 22.50
CA ALA A 107 36.13 -13.10 21.22
C ALA A 107 35.64 -11.65 21.08
N ASP A 108 34.53 -11.27 21.76
CA ASP A 108 33.81 -10.04 21.40
C ASP A 108 33.60 -9.02 22.56
N GLY A 109 33.97 -9.32 23.81
CA GLY A 109 34.01 -8.31 24.89
C GLY A 109 32.66 -7.89 25.53
N TRP A 110 31.63 -8.75 25.49
CA TRP A 110 30.26 -8.41 25.93
C TRP A 110 30.06 -8.53 27.45
N CYS A 111 29.28 -7.60 28.04
CA CYS A 111 28.99 -7.52 29.48
C CYS A 111 27.69 -8.23 29.89
N GLY A 112 26.79 -8.45 28.92
CA GLY A 112 25.46 -9.04 29.06
C GLY A 112 24.84 -9.27 27.67
N TRP A 113 23.63 -9.82 27.66
CA TRP A 113 22.81 -9.97 26.46
C TRP A 113 21.31 -9.92 26.82
N GLY A 114 20.63 -8.89 26.35
CA GLY A 114 19.20 -8.66 26.50
C GLY A 114 18.43 -8.92 25.21
N THR A 115 17.28 -9.57 25.32
CA THR A 115 16.31 -9.69 24.22
C THR A 115 14.91 -9.33 24.70
N GLY A 116 14.29 -8.36 24.03
CA GLY A 116 12.84 -8.38 23.83
C GLY A 116 12.64 -9.19 22.57
N PHE A 117 11.71 -10.13 22.52
CA PHE A 117 11.43 -10.85 21.28
C PHE A 117 10.96 -9.85 20.23
N PRO A 118 11.78 -9.39 19.25
CA PRO A 118 11.33 -8.41 18.27
C PRO A 118 10.56 -9.11 17.15
N PHE A 119 10.63 -10.45 17.09
CA PHE A 119 10.21 -11.14 15.88
C PHE A 119 8.73 -11.52 15.86
N HIS A 120 8.03 -11.71 16.98
CA HIS A 120 6.63 -12.17 16.94
C HIS A 120 5.82 -11.63 18.13
N SER A 121 4.97 -10.63 17.87
CA SER A 121 3.74 -10.23 18.59
C SER A 121 3.57 -10.75 20.04
N LEU A 122 3.61 -9.88 21.06
CA LEU A 122 3.02 -9.91 22.44
C LEU A 122 2.71 -11.23 23.20
N ARG A 123 3.00 -12.41 22.67
CA ARG A 123 2.59 -13.71 23.20
C ARG A 123 3.62 -14.32 24.15
N TYR A 124 4.87 -13.87 24.09
CA TYR A 124 5.97 -14.44 24.87
C TYR A 124 6.76 -13.31 25.53
N GLY A 125 6.93 -13.36 26.86
CA GLY A 125 7.72 -12.37 27.60
C GLY A 125 9.22 -12.47 27.28
N GLY A 126 9.98 -11.37 27.42
CA GLY A 126 11.41 -11.25 27.06
C GLY A 126 12.40 -11.95 28.01
N GLY A 127 13.67 -12.00 27.61
CA GLY A 127 14.73 -12.67 28.38
C GLY A 127 16.03 -11.86 28.40
N VAL A 128 16.66 -11.80 29.57
CA VAL A 128 17.93 -11.07 29.78
C VAL A 128 18.94 -12.00 30.43
N VAL A 129 20.18 -12.01 29.94
CA VAL A 129 21.30 -12.76 30.50
C VAL A 129 22.40 -11.79 30.90
N ILE A 130 22.83 -11.84 32.17
CA ILE A 130 23.93 -10.98 32.65
C ILE A 130 24.98 -11.83 33.35
N ALA A 131 26.25 -11.57 33.04
CA ALA A 131 27.37 -12.24 33.69
C ALA A 131 27.62 -11.65 35.08
N ALA A 132 27.70 -12.49 36.11
CA ALA A 132 27.90 -12.05 37.48
C ALA A 132 29.37 -11.73 37.85
N ASN A 133 30.26 -11.55 36.87
CA ASN A 133 31.67 -11.28 37.15
C ASN A 133 31.85 -9.84 37.69
N SER A 134 32.78 -9.69 38.65
CA SER A 134 32.74 -8.63 39.66
C SER A 134 32.83 -7.17 39.18
N GLY A 135 33.12 -6.90 37.90
CA GLY A 135 33.17 -5.54 37.31
C GLY A 135 32.00 -5.14 36.38
N HIS A 136 31.28 -6.09 35.78
CA HIS A 136 30.25 -5.83 34.75
C HIS A 136 28.82 -6.03 35.25
N PHE A 137 28.65 -6.48 36.49
CA PHE A 137 27.33 -6.63 37.12
C PHE A 137 26.99 -5.40 37.96
N ASN A 138 26.42 -4.38 37.30
CA ASN A 138 25.99 -3.10 37.88
C ASN A 138 24.62 -2.65 37.33
N LYS A 139 24.11 -1.52 37.80
CA LYS A 139 22.76 -1.03 37.47
C LYS A 139 22.65 -0.49 36.04
N GLU A 140 23.73 0.07 35.50
CA GLU A 140 23.80 0.63 34.14
C GLU A 140 23.74 -0.49 33.09
N VAL A 141 24.47 -1.58 33.31
CA VAL A 141 24.39 -2.78 32.46
C VAL A 141 23.01 -3.42 32.56
N LEU A 142 22.45 -3.57 33.78
CA LEU A 142 21.09 -4.09 33.90
C LEU A 142 20.07 -3.17 33.21
N PHE A 143 20.20 -1.85 33.33
CA PHE A 143 19.35 -0.87 32.65
C PHE A 143 19.41 -1.04 31.13
N HIS A 144 20.60 -1.16 30.54
CA HIS A 144 20.75 -1.39 29.11
C HIS A 144 20.12 -2.71 28.66
N GLU A 145 20.53 -3.83 29.27
CA GLU A 145 20.14 -5.17 28.82
C GLU A 145 18.65 -5.46 29.06
N ILE A 146 18.07 -4.95 30.15
CA ILE A 146 16.62 -5.07 30.38
C ILE A 146 15.80 -4.13 29.49
N GLY A 147 16.39 -3.01 29.05
CA GLY A 147 15.79 -2.11 28.06
C GLY A 147 15.42 -2.84 26.78
N HIS A 148 16.29 -3.71 26.27
CA HIS A 148 15.97 -4.57 25.13
C HIS A 148 14.74 -5.43 25.38
N ALA A 149 14.59 -6.00 26.57
CA ALA A 149 13.40 -6.78 26.95
C ALA A 149 12.10 -5.95 27.02
N PHE A 150 12.21 -4.62 27.10
CA PHE A 150 11.10 -3.68 27.00
C PHE A 150 10.86 -3.14 25.58
N GLY A 151 11.61 -3.63 24.57
CA GLY A 151 11.53 -3.14 23.20
C GLY A 151 12.33 -1.86 22.95
N LEU A 152 13.34 -1.57 23.78
CA LEU A 152 14.27 -0.48 23.50
C LEU A 152 15.43 -0.98 22.63
N TYR A 153 15.92 -0.08 21.78
CA TYR A 153 16.90 -0.34 20.73
C TYR A 153 18.23 0.33 21.04
N HIS A 154 19.28 0.01 20.28
CA HIS A 154 20.55 0.70 20.45
C HIS A 154 20.43 2.17 20.03
N LYS A 155 21.21 3.03 20.68
CA LYS A 155 21.35 4.45 20.35
C LYS A 155 22.53 4.68 19.41
N PRO A 156 22.54 5.80 18.67
CA PRO A 156 23.72 6.23 17.92
C PRO A 156 24.95 6.38 18.83
N ALA A 157 26.13 6.16 18.26
CA ALA A 157 27.39 6.32 18.98
C ALA A 157 27.54 7.74 19.58
N GLY A 158 27.83 7.82 20.89
CA GLY A 158 27.96 9.09 21.62
C GLY A 158 26.77 9.48 22.48
N ALA A 159 25.67 8.71 22.46
CA ALA A 159 24.60 8.86 23.44
C ALA A 159 25.09 8.52 24.87
N GLU A 160 24.55 9.21 25.88
CA GLU A 160 24.90 8.96 27.28
C GLU A 160 24.33 7.62 27.78
N ASP A 161 25.18 6.83 28.44
CA ASP A 161 24.77 5.57 29.08
C ASP A 161 23.84 5.83 30.27
N GLY A 162 22.85 4.96 30.47
CA GLY A 162 21.95 5.03 31.64
C GLY A 162 20.92 6.16 31.57
N VAL A 163 20.68 6.70 30.38
CA VAL A 163 19.81 7.85 30.12
C VAL A 163 18.74 7.44 29.12
N LEU A 164 17.45 7.72 29.38
CA LEU A 164 16.37 7.59 28.40
C LEU A 164 16.23 8.86 27.58
N ASP A 165 16.06 8.71 26.27
CA ASP A 165 15.56 9.81 25.43
C ASP A 165 14.02 9.88 25.48
N LEU A 166 13.47 10.93 24.86
CA LEU A 166 12.02 11.16 24.84
C LEU A 166 11.26 10.03 24.12
N TYR A 167 11.87 9.44 23.10
CA TYR A 167 11.29 8.37 22.30
C TYR A 167 11.15 7.10 23.14
N GLU A 168 12.20 6.72 23.88
CA GLU A 168 12.20 5.54 24.74
C GLU A 168 11.27 5.74 25.94
N ALA A 169 11.30 6.92 26.56
CA ALA A 169 10.41 7.24 27.67
C ALA A 169 8.92 7.15 27.24
N ARG A 170 8.59 7.62 26.02
CA ARG A 170 7.24 7.47 25.43
C ARG A 170 6.85 6.02 25.18
N TRP A 171 7.79 5.20 24.74
CA TRP A 171 7.56 3.78 24.53
C TRP A 171 7.24 3.08 25.87
N LEU A 172 8.06 3.35 26.89
CA LEU A 172 7.87 2.82 28.23
C LEU A 172 6.60 3.37 28.91
N ASP A 173 6.15 4.57 28.55
CA ASP A 173 4.91 5.16 29.09
C ASP A 173 3.69 4.26 28.85
N LYS A 174 3.63 3.55 27.72
CA LYS A 174 2.55 2.60 27.42
C LYS A 174 2.94 1.14 27.59
N HIS A 175 4.23 0.83 27.67
CA HIS A 175 4.70 -0.55 27.79
C HIS A 175 4.10 -1.29 29.00
N TYR A 176 3.68 -2.54 28.79
CA TYR A 176 2.92 -3.32 29.77
C TYR A 176 3.73 -3.71 31.03
N GLN A 177 5.05 -3.56 31.03
CA GLN A 177 5.86 -3.78 32.25
C GLN A 177 5.83 -2.59 33.21
N PHE A 178 5.59 -1.39 32.69
CA PHE A 178 5.49 -0.14 33.45
C PHE A 178 4.02 0.19 33.79
N ASN A 179 3.06 -0.51 33.17
CA ASN A 179 1.63 -0.27 33.34
C ASN A 179 0.86 -1.57 33.64
N ARG A 180 -0.37 -1.45 34.14
CA ARG A 180 -1.25 -2.63 34.26
C ARG A 180 -1.79 -2.99 32.88
N ARG A 181 -1.52 -4.22 32.44
CA ARG A 181 -2.01 -4.74 31.16
C ARG A 181 -3.51 -5.06 31.23
N GLY A 182 -4.25 -4.66 30.21
CA GLY A 182 -5.65 -5.05 30.03
C GLY A 182 -5.81 -6.45 29.43
N ASN A 183 -7.04 -6.94 29.33
CA ASN A 183 -7.36 -8.27 28.78
C ASN A 183 -7.54 -8.29 27.25
N ASP A 184 -7.37 -7.14 26.57
CA ASP A 184 -7.62 -6.97 25.14
C ASP A 184 -6.30 -6.85 24.38
N PHE A 185 -5.99 -7.90 23.61
CA PHE A 185 -4.72 -8.08 22.90
C PHE A 185 -4.86 -7.83 21.39
N THR A 186 -5.88 -7.08 20.98
CA THR A 186 -6.02 -6.71 19.57
C THR A 186 -4.86 -5.82 19.16
N LEU A 187 -4.03 -6.31 18.23
CA LEU A 187 -2.83 -5.60 17.79
C LEU A 187 -3.20 -4.48 16.81
N PRO A 188 -2.45 -3.37 16.79
CA PRO A 188 -2.48 -2.45 15.66
C PRO A 188 -2.02 -3.17 14.37
N GLN A 189 -2.36 -2.62 13.22
CA GLN A 189 -2.15 -3.24 11.91
C GLN A 189 -1.53 -2.26 10.92
N PHE A 190 -0.68 -2.80 10.05
CA PHE A 190 -0.21 -2.12 8.85
C PHE A 190 -1.18 -2.38 7.70
N VAL A 191 -1.77 -1.33 7.15
CA VAL A 191 -2.77 -1.43 6.07
C VAL A 191 -2.08 -1.52 4.71
N GLY A 192 -1.03 -0.71 4.49
CA GLY A 192 -0.26 -0.68 3.24
C GLY A 192 1.01 0.17 3.36
N VAL A 193 1.94 -0.01 2.43
CA VAL A 193 3.05 0.93 2.22
C VAL A 193 2.58 1.94 1.19
N HIS A 194 2.73 3.23 1.49
CA HIS A 194 2.31 4.28 0.57
C HIS A 194 3.42 4.61 -0.42
N LYS A 195 4.60 5.01 0.08
CA LYS A 195 5.61 5.62 -0.79
C LYS A 195 7.00 5.67 -0.14
N MET A 196 8.03 5.62 -0.97
CA MET A 196 9.38 6.06 -0.63
C MET A 196 9.81 7.17 -1.58
N THR A 197 10.32 8.28 -1.04
CA THR A 197 10.67 9.45 -1.85
C THR A 197 12.05 9.95 -1.48
N ALA A 198 12.90 10.21 -2.48
CA ALA A 198 14.17 10.85 -2.26
C ALA A 198 13.95 12.32 -1.93
N LEU A 199 14.64 12.81 -0.91
CA LEU A 199 14.62 14.21 -0.49
C LEU A 199 16.00 14.84 -0.76
N GLU A 200 16.06 16.17 -0.69
CA GLU A 200 17.33 16.90 -0.72
C GLU A 200 18.26 16.43 0.42
N ASN A 201 19.57 16.68 0.28
CA ASN A 201 20.60 16.30 1.26
C ASN A 201 20.74 14.79 1.52
N ASP A 202 20.49 13.94 0.52
CA ASP A 202 20.60 12.47 0.60
C ASP A 202 19.71 11.85 1.69
N LYS A 203 18.52 12.44 1.89
CA LYS A 203 17.48 11.91 2.78
C LYS A 203 16.43 11.11 2.02
N VAL A 204 15.71 10.27 2.76
CA VAL A 204 14.60 9.47 2.26
C VAL A 204 13.40 9.66 3.16
N ARG A 205 12.23 9.90 2.54
CA ARG A 205 10.93 9.84 3.18
C ARG A 205 10.31 8.47 2.97
N PHE A 206 9.72 7.89 4.00
CA PHE A 206 9.00 6.62 3.96
C PHE A 206 7.63 6.76 4.63
N GLU A 207 6.57 6.38 3.92
CA GLU A 207 5.18 6.57 4.35
C GLU A 207 4.44 5.24 4.46
N VAL A 208 3.78 5.01 5.60
CA VAL A 208 3.09 3.75 5.91
C VAL A 208 1.71 4.02 6.48
N ASP A 209 0.71 3.36 5.92
CA ASP A 209 -0.65 3.41 6.44
C ASP A 209 -0.83 2.42 7.60
N VAL A 210 -1.39 2.92 8.69
CA VAL A 210 -1.49 2.21 9.96
C VAL A 210 -2.88 2.35 10.57
N THR A 211 -3.31 1.33 11.30
CA THR A 211 -4.62 1.32 11.97
C THR A 211 -4.57 0.61 13.32
N SER A 212 -5.46 0.99 14.23
CA SER A 212 -5.63 0.42 15.56
C SER A 212 -7.06 0.59 16.03
N ASN A 213 -7.58 -0.40 16.76
CA ASN A 213 -8.89 -0.30 17.42
C ASN A 213 -8.82 0.49 18.74
N HIS A 214 -7.63 0.85 19.21
CA HIS A 214 -7.41 1.49 20.51
C HIS A 214 -6.75 2.87 20.39
N GLY A 215 -6.66 3.42 19.18
CA GLY A 215 -5.85 4.59 18.91
C GLY A 215 -4.36 4.28 18.80
N LEU A 216 -3.68 4.99 17.92
CA LEU A 216 -2.26 4.85 17.64
C LEU A 216 -1.45 5.78 18.56
N HIS A 217 -0.32 5.29 19.08
CA HIS A 217 0.51 6.03 20.05
C HIS A 217 1.87 6.41 19.47
N GLN A 218 2.58 5.46 18.87
CA GLN A 218 3.94 5.67 18.42
C GLN A 218 4.28 4.70 17.29
N ALA A 219 5.06 5.17 16.31
CA ALA A 219 5.66 4.33 15.28
C ALA A 219 7.16 4.61 15.20
N ILE A 220 7.93 3.57 14.92
CA ILE A 220 9.40 3.60 14.99
C ILE A 220 9.91 2.86 13.77
N ILE A 221 10.96 3.36 13.14
CA ILE A 221 11.66 2.61 12.10
C ILE A 221 13.06 2.27 12.58
N VAL A 222 13.45 1.02 12.38
CA VAL A 222 14.73 0.47 12.84
C VAL A 222 15.49 -0.08 11.64
N GLY A 223 16.75 0.36 11.54
CA GLY A 223 17.65 0.11 10.42
C GLY A 223 18.62 -1.02 10.68
N ALA A 224 19.79 -0.96 10.04
CA ALA A 224 20.90 -1.88 10.32
C ALA A 224 21.29 -1.85 11.80
N ASP A 225 21.81 -2.97 12.29
CA ASP A 225 22.36 -3.11 13.65
C ASP A 225 21.41 -2.74 14.79
N ILE A 226 20.09 -2.83 14.57
CA ILE A 226 19.07 -2.61 15.61
C ILE A 226 19.07 -1.13 16.08
N LEU A 227 19.43 -0.21 15.18
CA LEU A 227 19.46 1.24 15.42
C LEU A 227 18.13 1.89 15.01
N VAL A 228 17.52 2.69 15.90
CA VAL A 228 16.35 3.51 15.56
C VAL A 228 16.80 4.60 14.59
N VAL A 229 16.19 4.61 13.40
CA VAL A 229 16.54 5.53 12.30
C VAL A 229 15.67 6.77 12.30
N ALA A 230 14.40 6.60 12.64
CA ALA A 230 13.43 7.67 12.82
C ALA A 230 12.26 7.17 13.68
N SER A 231 11.46 8.11 14.18
CA SER A 231 10.24 7.81 14.92
C SER A 231 9.18 8.86 14.65
N ASP A 232 7.93 8.45 14.75
CA ASP A 232 6.78 9.32 14.62
C ASP A 232 5.83 9.15 15.83
N PHE A 233 5.21 10.25 16.22
CA PHE A 233 4.31 10.30 17.37
C PHE A 233 2.88 10.52 16.89
N MET A 234 1.99 9.64 17.31
CA MET A 234 0.62 9.65 16.81
C MET A 234 -0.36 10.19 17.85
N ASP A 235 -1.44 10.81 17.36
CA ASP A 235 -2.38 11.60 18.14
C ASP A 235 -3.54 10.79 18.75
N GLY A 236 -3.42 9.46 18.77
CA GLY A 236 -4.46 8.56 19.29
C GLY A 236 -5.56 8.24 18.28
N LYS A 237 -5.48 8.67 17.02
CA LYS A 237 -6.42 8.25 15.97
C LYS A 237 -6.39 6.74 15.73
N ASN A 238 -7.52 6.20 15.30
CA ASN A 238 -7.65 4.78 14.95
C ASN A 238 -7.04 4.43 13.59
N ARG A 239 -6.89 5.41 12.69
CA ARG A 239 -6.22 5.23 11.39
C ARG A 239 -5.42 6.48 11.11
N ASP A 240 -4.20 6.30 10.64
CA ASP A 240 -3.33 7.39 10.23
C ASP A 240 -2.32 6.92 9.17
N THR A 241 -1.63 7.88 8.55
CA THR A 241 -0.44 7.64 7.73
C THR A 241 0.76 8.18 8.50
N THR A 242 1.70 7.31 8.81
CA THR A 242 2.95 7.71 9.50
C THR A 242 4.07 7.95 8.50
N THR A 243 4.84 9.02 8.72
CA THR A 243 5.89 9.46 7.81
C THR A 243 7.23 9.49 8.54
N PHE A 244 8.22 8.78 8.00
CA PHE A 244 9.59 8.76 8.49
C PHE A 244 10.52 9.48 7.54
N GLU A 245 11.38 10.35 8.06
CA GLU A 245 12.49 10.92 7.30
C GLU A 245 13.81 10.50 7.93
N PHE A 246 14.69 9.89 7.14
CA PHE A 246 15.99 9.42 7.60
C PHE A 246 17.05 9.59 6.51
N ASP A 247 18.32 9.67 6.94
CA ASP A 247 19.42 9.76 5.99
C ASP A 247 19.59 8.45 5.23
N ARG A 248 19.79 8.53 3.91
CA ARG A 248 19.86 7.37 3.01
C ARG A 248 20.89 6.33 3.43
N HIS A 249 22.01 6.76 4.00
CA HIS A 249 23.09 5.87 4.43
C HIS A 249 22.72 4.99 5.63
N LEU A 250 21.64 5.33 6.35
CA LEU A 250 21.11 4.53 7.46
C LEU A 250 20.14 3.44 6.99
N ALA A 251 19.79 3.43 5.71
CA ALA A 251 18.94 2.41 5.13
C ALA A 251 19.66 1.05 5.04
N ALA A 252 18.95 -0.01 5.39
CA ALA A 252 19.41 -1.39 5.26
C ALA A 252 18.48 -2.21 4.35
N ASN A 253 18.98 -3.33 3.82
CA ASN A 253 18.19 -4.21 2.95
C ASN A 253 16.89 -4.71 3.61
N ASN A 254 16.93 -4.91 4.93
CA ASN A 254 15.76 -5.17 5.76
C ASN A 254 15.70 -4.09 6.84
N MET A 255 14.64 -3.27 6.82
CA MET A 255 14.27 -2.43 7.95
C MET A 255 12.92 -2.90 8.47
N PHE A 256 12.66 -2.66 9.74
CA PHE A 256 11.38 -3.00 10.34
C PHE A 256 10.75 -1.77 10.99
N VAL A 257 9.44 -1.69 10.89
CA VAL A 257 8.65 -0.68 11.59
C VAL A 257 7.97 -1.36 12.76
N GLU A 258 8.09 -0.77 13.95
CA GLU A 258 7.23 -1.13 15.07
C GLU A 258 6.17 -0.07 15.31
N LEU A 259 4.98 -0.54 15.64
CA LEU A 259 3.78 0.26 15.81
C LEU A 259 3.13 -0.07 17.14
N MET A 260 2.96 0.93 18.01
CA MET A 260 2.34 0.79 19.33
C MET A 260 1.02 1.56 19.42
N ASP A 261 0.01 0.92 20.03
CA ASP A 261 -1.28 1.54 20.36
C ASP A 261 -1.27 2.22 21.75
N THR A 262 -2.32 2.98 22.07
CA THR A 262 -2.41 3.68 23.37
C THR A 262 -2.54 2.76 24.59
N ARG A 263 -2.76 1.46 24.38
CA ARG A 263 -2.82 0.43 25.44
C ARG A 263 -1.50 -0.32 25.60
N GLY A 264 -0.48 0.01 24.82
CA GLY A 264 0.82 -0.64 24.85
C GLY A 264 0.87 -1.97 24.09
N ASN A 265 -0.14 -2.27 23.27
CA ASN A 265 -0.03 -3.36 22.31
C ASN A 265 0.79 -2.89 21.12
N TYR A 266 1.76 -3.68 20.69
CA TYR A 266 2.60 -3.34 19.55
C TYR A 266 2.82 -4.51 18.60
N VAL A 267 3.12 -4.18 17.35
CA VAL A 267 3.45 -5.12 16.27
C VAL A 267 4.68 -4.62 15.54
N SER A 268 5.50 -5.55 15.05
CA SER A 268 6.64 -5.27 14.18
C SER A 268 6.41 -5.88 12.81
N ARG A 269 6.83 -5.19 11.75
CA ARG A 269 6.76 -5.69 10.37
C ARG A 269 8.03 -5.35 9.61
N ASP A 270 8.56 -6.36 8.92
CA ASP A 270 9.68 -6.19 8.00
C ASP A 270 9.21 -5.52 6.69
N PHE A 271 10.01 -4.58 6.22
CA PHE A 271 9.86 -3.94 4.92
C PHE A 271 11.14 -4.15 4.12
N ALA A 272 11.00 -4.77 2.94
CA ALA A 272 12.07 -4.81 1.96
C ALA A 272 12.18 -3.41 1.33
N ILE A 273 13.31 -2.75 1.53
CA ILE A 273 13.50 -1.37 1.09
C ILE A 273 14.27 -1.34 -0.23
N ARG A 274 13.63 -0.76 -1.25
CA ARG A 274 14.30 -0.29 -2.45
C ARG A 274 14.40 1.23 -2.35
N LEU A 275 15.62 1.74 -2.22
CA LEU A 275 15.81 3.19 -2.10
C LEU A 275 15.51 3.88 -3.44
N PRO A 276 14.78 5.01 -3.44
CA PRO A 276 14.52 5.81 -4.64
C PRO A 276 15.83 6.32 -5.24
N ALA A 277 15.86 6.72 -6.52
CA ALA A 277 17.05 7.34 -7.12
C ALA A 277 17.45 8.61 -6.35
N ARG A 278 18.74 8.99 -6.40
CA ARG A 278 19.18 10.25 -5.77
C ARG A 278 18.65 11.42 -6.60
N LEU A 279 18.15 12.46 -5.91
CA LEU A 279 17.83 13.71 -6.59
C LEU A 279 19.12 14.32 -7.20
N PRO A 280 19.11 14.72 -8.47
CA PRO A 280 20.22 15.42 -9.10
C PRO A 280 20.48 16.78 -8.43
N THR A 281 21.73 17.22 -8.42
CA THR A 281 22.12 18.48 -7.78
C THR A 281 21.59 19.67 -8.56
N LYS A 282 20.82 20.55 -7.89
CA LYS A 282 20.38 21.83 -8.46
C LYS A 282 21.61 22.71 -8.77
N PRO A 283 21.61 23.50 -9.86
CA PRO A 283 22.68 24.46 -10.15
C PRO A 283 22.83 25.48 -9.02
N GLU A 284 24.07 25.82 -8.62
CA GLU A 284 24.32 26.79 -7.54
C GLU A 284 23.82 28.21 -7.88
N GLU A 285 23.89 28.60 -9.16
CA GLU A 285 23.36 29.87 -9.65
C GLU A 285 22.34 29.63 -10.78
N PRO A 286 21.05 29.98 -10.59
CA PRO A 286 20.03 29.83 -11.61
C PRO A 286 20.26 30.81 -12.76
N ASN A 287 19.99 30.37 -14.00
CA ASN A 287 20.10 31.24 -15.18
C ASN A 287 19.11 32.41 -15.04
N PRO A 288 19.59 33.67 -14.93
CA PRO A 288 18.71 34.82 -14.68
C PRO A 288 17.64 35.02 -15.75
N ALA A 289 17.89 34.58 -16.99
CA ALA A 289 16.95 34.67 -18.10
C ALA A 289 15.78 33.69 -18.00
N LEU A 290 15.91 32.63 -17.19
CA LEU A 290 14.90 31.57 -17.04
C LEU A 290 14.17 31.62 -15.69
N LEU A 291 14.47 32.62 -14.86
CA LEU A 291 13.76 32.84 -13.60
C LEU A 291 12.29 33.18 -13.85
N ASN A 292 11.40 32.48 -13.14
CA ASN A 292 9.94 32.63 -13.24
C ASN A 292 9.38 32.36 -14.65
N VAL A 293 10.05 31.56 -15.47
CA VAL A 293 9.50 31.07 -16.74
C VAL A 293 8.59 29.89 -16.45
N ASN A 294 7.32 29.99 -16.83
CA ASN A 294 6.32 28.93 -16.66
C ASN A 294 6.33 27.92 -17.81
N VAL A 295 6.76 28.35 -18.99
CA VAL A 295 6.73 27.54 -20.21
C VAL A 295 8.07 27.65 -20.95
N LEU A 296 8.80 26.55 -21.04
CA LEU A 296 10.05 26.47 -21.79
C LEU A 296 9.83 25.73 -23.11
N MET A 297 10.29 26.30 -24.22
CA MET A 297 10.21 25.68 -25.56
C MET A 297 11.61 25.34 -26.05
N TYR A 298 11.85 24.07 -26.37
CA TYR A 298 13.12 23.61 -26.91
C TYR A 298 13.04 23.42 -28.42
N THR A 299 13.91 24.13 -29.15
CA THR A 299 14.04 24.04 -30.61
C THR A 299 15.48 23.72 -31.05
N GLY A 300 16.38 23.41 -30.12
CA GLY A 300 17.80 23.20 -30.38
C GLY A 300 18.11 21.96 -31.23
N ALA A 301 17.26 20.95 -31.13
CA ALA A 301 17.29 19.75 -31.95
C ALA A 301 15.88 19.43 -32.43
N VAL A 302 15.63 19.68 -33.71
CA VAL A 302 14.35 19.41 -34.37
C VAL A 302 14.47 18.18 -35.26
N SER A 303 13.36 17.47 -35.41
CA SER A 303 13.14 16.45 -36.43
C SER A 303 11.64 16.16 -36.44
N TRP A 304 11.15 15.37 -37.42
CA TRP A 304 9.73 15.26 -37.77
C TRP A 304 9.08 16.53 -38.35
N MET A 305 9.74 17.69 -38.20
CA MET A 305 9.38 18.98 -38.79
C MET A 305 10.63 19.80 -39.14
N SER A 306 10.46 20.82 -39.99
CA SER A 306 11.55 21.72 -40.36
C SER A 306 11.93 22.67 -39.21
N LEU A 307 13.21 23.08 -39.14
CA LEU A 307 13.68 24.07 -38.17
C LEU A 307 12.96 25.42 -38.34
N ASP A 308 12.66 25.81 -39.58
CA ASP A 308 11.93 27.03 -39.87
C ASP A 308 10.50 26.98 -39.31
N ASP A 309 9.83 25.84 -39.43
CA ASP A 309 8.49 25.66 -38.85
C ASP A 309 8.53 25.58 -37.32
N ALA A 310 9.53 24.91 -36.73
CA ALA A 310 9.68 24.83 -35.28
C ALA A 310 9.90 26.24 -34.68
N ASN A 311 10.78 27.03 -35.30
CA ASN A 311 11.00 28.42 -34.94
C ASN A 311 9.75 29.27 -35.14
N ARG A 312 9.00 29.08 -36.24
CA ARG A 312 7.76 29.83 -36.47
C ARG A 312 6.69 29.49 -35.42
N GLN A 313 6.47 28.21 -35.15
CA GLN A 313 5.42 27.75 -34.24
C GLN A 313 5.75 28.11 -32.78
N SER A 314 7.00 27.94 -32.33
CA SER A 314 7.42 28.36 -30.99
C SER A 314 7.27 29.86 -30.76
N GLN A 315 7.55 30.70 -31.78
CA GLN A 315 7.32 32.14 -31.69
C GLN A 315 5.83 32.49 -31.60
N ILE A 316 4.96 31.79 -32.34
CA ILE A 316 3.50 31.95 -32.23
C ILE A 316 3.05 31.59 -30.81
N THR A 317 3.51 30.44 -30.27
CA THR A 317 3.22 30.01 -28.90
C THR A 317 3.63 31.08 -27.89
N LYS A 318 4.88 31.55 -27.95
CA LYS A 318 5.44 32.57 -27.05
C LYS A 318 4.61 33.85 -27.06
N GLN A 319 4.23 34.34 -28.25
CA GLN A 319 3.44 35.56 -28.40
C GLN A 319 2.03 35.41 -27.79
N LEU A 320 1.35 34.29 -28.05
CA LEU A 320 0.01 34.03 -27.53
C LEU A 320 0.01 33.87 -26.01
N LEU A 321 0.96 33.12 -25.44
CA LEU A 321 1.10 32.98 -23.99
C LEU A 321 1.44 34.30 -23.30
N SER A 322 2.34 35.09 -23.88
CA SER A 322 2.68 36.42 -23.37
C SER A 322 1.46 37.35 -23.34
N SER A 323 0.57 37.26 -24.34
CA SER A 323 -0.69 38.03 -24.36
C SER A 323 -1.66 37.64 -23.25
N LYS A 324 -1.46 36.47 -22.63
CA LYS A 324 -2.22 35.95 -21.49
C LYS A 324 -1.46 36.09 -20.17
N GLY A 325 -0.35 36.82 -20.13
CA GLY A 325 0.45 37.02 -18.92
C GLY A 325 1.32 35.82 -18.51
N ILE A 326 1.36 34.75 -19.32
CA ILE A 326 2.16 33.55 -19.04
C ILE A 326 3.58 33.78 -19.58
N ARG A 327 4.59 33.60 -18.72
CA ARG A 327 5.99 33.79 -19.10
C ARG A 327 6.51 32.56 -19.82
N ALA A 328 6.92 32.74 -21.07
CA ALA A 328 7.39 31.67 -21.93
C ALA A 328 8.72 32.03 -22.59
N GLU A 329 9.68 31.09 -22.63
CA GLU A 329 10.99 31.29 -23.25
C GLU A 329 11.39 30.18 -24.21
N ILE A 330 12.17 30.53 -25.24
CA ILE A 330 12.65 29.60 -26.27
C ILE A 330 14.16 29.39 -26.08
N VAL A 331 14.60 28.14 -26.00
CA VAL A 331 16.00 27.77 -25.81
C VAL A 331 16.48 26.82 -26.90
N GLN A 332 17.78 26.88 -27.17
CA GLN A 332 18.46 26.08 -28.21
C GLN A 332 19.48 25.10 -27.63
N THR A 333 19.73 25.13 -26.33
CA THR A 333 20.75 24.29 -25.68
C THR A 333 20.10 23.31 -24.72
N GLU A 334 20.58 22.07 -24.73
CA GLU A 334 20.07 21.01 -23.85
C GLU A 334 20.32 21.35 -22.37
N ASP A 335 21.50 21.89 -22.03
CA ASP A 335 21.83 22.29 -20.66
C ASP A 335 20.85 23.32 -20.07
N ALA A 336 20.32 24.24 -20.88
CA ALA A 336 19.33 25.21 -20.43
C ALA A 336 18.00 24.55 -20.06
N VAL A 337 17.62 23.48 -20.77
CA VAL A 337 16.44 22.67 -20.44
C VAL A 337 16.66 21.93 -19.13
N ARG A 338 17.79 21.22 -19.00
CA ARG A 338 18.15 20.49 -17.77
C ARG A 338 18.15 21.41 -16.56
N ASP A 339 18.88 22.53 -16.63
CA ASP A 339 19.07 23.42 -15.49
C ASP A 339 17.77 24.08 -15.06
N TRP A 340 16.88 24.41 -16.00
CA TRP A 340 15.54 24.92 -15.70
C TRP A 340 14.65 23.86 -15.07
N MET A 341 14.64 22.62 -15.57
CA MET A 341 13.87 21.52 -14.97
C MET A 341 14.34 21.27 -13.52
N LEU A 342 15.65 21.21 -13.28
CA LEU A 342 16.19 21.05 -11.93
C LEU A 342 15.77 22.17 -10.97
N GLN A 343 15.67 23.41 -11.46
CA GLN A 343 15.24 24.55 -10.65
C GLN A 343 13.75 24.54 -10.33
N THR A 344 12.94 23.96 -11.21
CA THR A 344 11.46 23.91 -11.12
C THR A 344 10.95 22.57 -10.55
N THR A 345 11.82 21.62 -10.25
CA THR A 345 11.43 20.40 -9.53
C THR A 345 11.07 20.72 -8.07
N SER A 346 9.85 20.34 -7.68
CA SER A 346 9.30 20.44 -6.32
C SER A 346 9.22 21.88 -5.81
N ASP A 347 8.89 22.82 -6.70
CA ASP A 347 8.74 24.24 -6.36
C ASP A 347 7.27 24.63 -6.06
N GLY A 348 6.33 23.69 -6.23
CA GLY A 348 4.90 23.89 -6.02
C GLY A 348 4.16 24.59 -7.16
N ASN A 349 4.82 24.90 -8.28
CA ASN A 349 4.22 25.52 -9.46
C ASN A 349 4.08 24.52 -10.61
N VAL A 350 3.03 24.66 -11.41
CA VAL A 350 2.93 23.90 -12.67
C VAL A 350 3.81 24.57 -13.72
N ASP A 351 4.79 23.85 -14.22
CA ASP A 351 5.66 24.25 -15.32
C ASP A 351 5.51 23.35 -16.55
N VAL A 352 5.75 23.89 -17.74
CA VAL A 352 5.52 23.19 -19.02
C VAL A 352 6.76 23.25 -19.93
N LEU A 353 7.27 22.08 -20.31
CA LEU A 353 8.29 21.94 -21.36
C LEU A 353 7.61 21.57 -22.69
N ILE A 354 7.92 22.28 -23.77
CA ILE A 354 7.46 21.96 -25.13
C ILE A 354 8.66 21.54 -25.98
N LEU A 355 8.58 20.35 -26.57
CA LEU A 355 9.59 19.77 -27.44
C LEU A 355 9.14 19.89 -28.89
N TYR A 356 9.91 20.58 -29.74
CA TYR A 356 9.68 20.65 -31.19
C TYR A 356 10.46 19.58 -31.98
N GLY A 357 10.79 18.45 -31.35
CA GLY A 357 11.55 17.38 -31.99
C GLY A 357 12.16 16.43 -30.98
N VAL A 358 13.49 16.49 -30.83
CA VAL A 358 14.26 15.53 -30.04
C VAL A 358 14.15 15.85 -28.55
N LEU A 359 13.93 14.81 -27.72
CA LEU A 359 14.07 14.92 -26.26
C LEU A 359 15.56 15.11 -25.90
N PRO A 360 15.95 16.17 -25.16
CA PRO A 360 17.34 16.40 -24.82
C PRO A 360 18.00 15.24 -24.06
N THR A 361 19.18 14.82 -24.50
CA THR A 361 19.98 13.78 -23.80
C THR A 361 20.43 14.22 -22.41
N SER A 362 20.53 15.53 -22.18
CA SER A 362 20.82 16.11 -20.85
C SER A 362 19.74 15.87 -19.79
N ILE A 363 18.50 15.57 -20.18
CA ILE A 363 17.39 15.29 -19.24
C ILE A 363 16.99 13.82 -19.22
N HIS A 364 17.31 13.09 -20.30
CA HIS A 364 17.14 11.64 -20.39
C HIS A 364 18.23 11.05 -21.31
N PRO A 365 19.31 10.44 -20.76
CA PRO A 365 20.44 9.96 -21.55
C PRO A 365 20.10 8.69 -22.34
N TYR A 366 20.83 8.43 -23.43
CA TYR A 366 20.74 7.16 -24.17
C TYR A 366 22.12 6.57 -24.49
N PRO A 367 22.31 5.24 -24.30
CA PRO A 367 21.39 4.32 -23.64
C PRO A 367 21.18 4.70 -22.17
N ASN A 368 19.93 4.67 -21.69
CA ASN A 368 19.66 5.06 -20.32
C ASN A 368 20.15 3.96 -19.36
N SER A 369 21.27 4.23 -18.69
CA SER A 369 21.82 3.32 -17.68
C SER A 369 21.10 3.41 -16.33
N GLN A 370 20.21 4.38 -16.17
CA GLN A 370 19.40 4.63 -14.98
C GLN A 370 17.94 4.86 -15.42
N PRO A 371 17.22 3.77 -15.78
CA PRO A 371 15.81 3.85 -16.17
C PRO A 371 14.96 4.63 -15.16
N ASP A 372 15.29 4.47 -13.87
CA ASP A 372 14.73 5.26 -12.77
C ASP A 372 15.73 6.35 -12.32
N GLY A 373 15.33 7.62 -12.38
CA GLY A 373 16.06 8.79 -11.87
C GLY A 373 16.58 9.78 -12.90
N SER A 374 16.07 9.77 -14.14
CA SER A 374 16.41 10.81 -15.11
C SER A 374 15.84 12.19 -14.68
N VAL A 375 16.38 13.30 -15.19
CA VAL A 375 15.85 14.64 -14.83
C VAL A 375 14.41 14.78 -15.31
N ALA A 376 14.08 14.24 -16.49
CA ALA A 376 12.72 14.27 -17.02
C ALA A 376 11.74 13.50 -16.14
N GLU A 377 12.13 12.31 -15.70
CA GLU A 377 11.33 11.47 -14.84
C GLU A 377 11.11 12.10 -13.47
N ILE A 378 12.18 12.52 -12.77
CA ILE A 378 12.07 13.18 -11.45
C ILE A 378 11.18 14.43 -11.52
N TRP A 379 11.23 15.15 -12.65
CA TRP A 379 10.39 16.33 -12.85
C TRP A 379 8.92 15.97 -13.06
N ILE A 380 8.61 14.89 -13.78
CA ILE A 380 7.25 14.36 -13.93
C ILE A 380 6.75 13.72 -12.63
N GLU A 381 7.61 13.03 -11.88
CA GLU A 381 7.25 12.37 -10.64
C GLU A 381 7.05 13.35 -9.46
N SER A 382 7.36 14.62 -9.66
CA SER A 382 7.03 15.68 -8.72
C SER A 382 5.51 15.89 -8.61
N THR A 383 5.04 16.30 -7.44
CA THR A 383 3.61 16.61 -7.19
C THR A 383 3.20 18.00 -7.67
N ASP A 384 4.10 18.72 -8.34
CA ASP A 384 3.81 20.08 -8.82
C ASP A 384 2.83 20.08 -10.01
N GLY A 385 2.72 18.94 -10.71
CA GLY A 385 1.88 18.80 -11.90
C GLY A 385 2.59 19.22 -13.20
N ASN A 386 3.93 19.27 -13.20
CA ASN A 386 4.76 19.63 -14.33
C ASN A 386 4.48 18.79 -15.58
N THR A 387 4.60 19.40 -16.76
CA THR A 387 4.12 18.81 -18.03
C THR A 387 5.17 18.83 -19.13
N ILE A 388 5.43 17.70 -19.79
CA ILE A 388 6.20 17.65 -21.04
C ILE A 388 5.26 17.45 -22.23
N LEU A 389 5.25 18.40 -23.16
CA LEU A 389 4.47 18.37 -24.40
C LEU A 389 5.39 18.09 -25.59
N ASN A 390 5.03 17.13 -26.44
CA ASN A 390 5.79 16.75 -27.61
C ASN A 390 5.06 17.11 -28.92
N HIS A 391 5.78 17.80 -29.81
CA HIS A 391 5.37 18.07 -31.19
C HIS A 391 6.10 17.21 -32.23
N GLY A 392 7.07 16.38 -31.83
CA GLY A 392 7.91 15.55 -32.71
C GLY A 392 7.25 14.24 -33.16
N ASP A 393 8.09 13.23 -33.48
CA ASP A 393 7.68 11.82 -33.63
C ASP A 393 7.29 11.26 -32.25
N TYR A 394 7.06 9.94 -32.16
CA TYR A 394 6.92 9.17 -30.91
C TYR A 394 7.76 9.79 -29.77
N PHE A 395 7.13 10.00 -28.61
CA PHE A 395 7.74 10.67 -27.47
C PHE A 395 9.08 10.04 -27.09
N GLY A 396 10.18 10.75 -27.36
CA GLY A 396 11.53 10.26 -27.09
C GLY A 396 12.12 9.29 -28.13
N TYR A 397 11.51 9.07 -29.30
CA TYR A 397 12.03 8.11 -30.30
C TYR A 397 12.98 8.72 -31.35
N VAL A 398 13.11 10.04 -31.40
CA VAL A 398 13.80 10.73 -32.50
C VAL A 398 15.34 10.62 -32.37
N ASP A 399 15.96 9.88 -33.30
CA ASP A 399 17.41 9.68 -33.55
C ASP A 399 18.27 9.10 -32.41
N ASN A 400 17.99 9.44 -31.15
CA ASN A 400 18.90 9.20 -30.03
C ASN A 400 18.29 8.47 -28.83
N ASN A 401 16.98 8.28 -28.67
CA ASN A 401 16.42 7.94 -27.35
C ASN A 401 15.50 6.68 -27.32
N GLY A 402 15.09 6.16 -28.49
CA GLY A 402 14.39 4.86 -28.63
C GLY A 402 13.01 4.77 -27.95
N VAL A 403 12.31 3.64 -28.13
CA VAL A 403 10.95 3.44 -27.56
C VAL A 403 10.96 3.41 -26.04
N GLN A 404 12.11 3.02 -25.48
CA GLN A 404 12.36 2.84 -24.06
C GLN A 404 12.16 4.13 -23.26
N THR A 405 12.38 5.30 -23.87
CA THR A 405 12.27 6.59 -23.16
C THR A 405 10.87 6.86 -22.62
N LEU A 406 9.82 6.60 -23.41
CA LEU A 406 8.44 6.75 -22.92
C LEU A 406 8.12 5.70 -21.85
N GLN A 407 8.67 4.50 -22.00
CA GLN A 407 8.47 3.39 -21.07
C GLN A 407 9.14 3.64 -19.72
N ASP A 408 10.35 4.23 -19.74
CA ASP A 408 11.13 4.59 -18.57
C ASP A 408 10.44 5.75 -17.83
N ILE A 409 10.13 6.86 -18.50
CA ILE A 409 9.50 8.03 -17.83
C ILE A 409 8.11 7.70 -17.28
N MET A 410 7.36 6.81 -17.92
CA MET A 410 6.02 6.43 -17.45
C MET A 410 6.02 5.23 -16.49
N ASP A 411 7.13 4.52 -16.31
CA ASP A 411 7.15 3.20 -15.66
C ASP A 411 6.15 2.19 -16.26
N ILE A 412 5.85 2.31 -17.56
CA ILE A 412 4.97 1.38 -18.29
C ILE A 412 5.80 0.63 -19.34
N PRO A 413 6.32 -0.58 -19.06
CA PRO A 413 7.25 -1.29 -19.94
C PRO A 413 6.72 -1.64 -21.34
N HIS A 414 5.41 -1.52 -21.55
CA HIS A 414 4.72 -1.92 -22.77
C HIS A 414 4.04 -0.75 -23.49
N ILE A 415 4.09 0.48 -22.95
CA ILE A 415 3.48 1.64 -23.62
C ILE A 415 4.19 1.88 -24.95
N THR A 416 3.39 2.12 -25.98
CA THR A 416 3.86 2.46 -27.32
C THR A 416 2.94 3.50 -27.98
N MET A 417 3.47 4.18 -28.99
CA MET A 417 2.75 5.04 -29.93
C MET A 417 2.93 4.53 -31.37
N TRP A 418 3.38 3.27 -31.50
CA TRP A 418 3.69 2.60 -32.76
C TRP A 418 2.83 1.35 -32.92
N ASP A 419 2.00 1.34 -33.97
CA ASP A 419 1.26 0.16 -34.41
C ASP A 419 2.03 -0.61 -35.49
N PHE A 420 2.65 -1.74 -35.13
CA PHE A 420 3.44 -2.54 -36.08
C PHE A 420 2.57 -3.06 -37.24
N GLY A 421 2.79 -2.53 -38.44
CA GLY A 421 2.18 -3.02 -39.68
C GLY A 421 0.79 -2.47 -40.01
N LEU A 422 0.31 -1.44 -39.31
CA LEU A 422 -0.90 -0.68 -39.64
C LEU A 422 -0.51 0.68 -40.26
N GLU A 423 -1.40 1.24 -41.08
CA GLU A 423 -1.13 2.45 -41.87
C GLU A 423 -0.87 3.68 -40.96
N ASN A 424 0.26 4.36 -41.16
CA ASN A 424 0.67 5.61 -40.48
C ASN A 424 -0.25 6.79 -40.84
N ASN A 425 -1.54 6.75 -40.50
CA ASN A 425 -2.50 7.85 -40.71
C ASN A 425 -3.78 7.56 -39.91
N THR A 426 -3.72 7.65 -38.59
CA THR A 426 -4.91 7.45 -37.75
C THR A 426 -5.77 8.73 -37.78
N PRO A 427 -7.04 8.66 -38.19
CA PRO A 427 -7.89 9.85 -38.24
C PRO A 427 -8.17 10.39 -36.85
N MET A 428 -7.87 11.67 -36.61
CA MET A 428 -8.17 12.35 -35.36
C MET A 428 -9.36 13.26 -35.54
N VAL A 429 -10.45 12.95 -34.84
CA VAL A 429 -11.67 13.77 -34.79
C VAL A 429 -11.65 14.57 -33.48
N VAL A 430 -11.84 15.88 -33.59
CA VAL A 430 -11.83 16.77 -32.42
C VAL A 430 -13.00 16.45 -31.50
N THR A 431 -12.69 16.20 -30.23
CA THR A 431 -13.67 15.88 -29.19
C THR A 431 -14.40 17.14 -28.70
N LYS A 432 -15.39 16.99 -27.81
CA LYS A 432 -16.02 18.13 -27.12
C LYS A 432 -14.97 18.93 -26.33
N ASP A 433 -14.16 18.24 -25.54
CA ASP A 433 -13.06 18.82 -24.76
C ASP A 433 -12.04 19.53 -25.66
N GLY A 434 -11.71 18.94 -26.82
CA GLY A 434 -10.86 19.57 -27.81
C GLY A 434 -11.38 20.92 -28.27
N LYS A 435 -12.67 21.00 -28.62
CA LYS A 435 -13.27 22.27 -29.05
C LYS A 435 -13.30 23.34 -27.96
N GLU A 436 -13.47 22.92 -26.70
CA GLU A 436 -13.49 23.83 -25.55
C GLU A 436 -12.10 24.35 -25.22
N VAL A 437 -11.13 23.44 -25.07
CA VAL A 437 -9.78 23.76 -24.61
C VAL A 437 -8.93 24.35 -25.74
N THR A 438 -9.07 23.83 -26.97
CA THR A 438 -8.29 24.26 -28.15
C THR A 438 -9.21 24.59 -29.34
N PRO A 439 -9.91 25.74 -29.34
CA PRO A 439 -10.83 26.13 -30.41
C PRO A 439 -10.20 26.19 -31.82
N SER A 440 -8.87 26.32 -31.91
CA SER A 440 -8.15 26.29 -33.19
C SER A 440 -7.84 24.88 -33.71
N LEU A 441 -8.08 23.83 -32.93
CA LEU A 441 -7.86 22.45 -33.32
C LEU A 441 -8.92 22.00 -34.33
N THR A 442 -8.46 21.40 -35.42
CA THR A 442 -9.30 20.82 -36.47
C THR A 442 -8.96 19.35 -36.66
N ASN A 443 -9.89 18.57 -37.25
CA ASN A 443 -9.64 17.17 -37.57
C ASN A 443 -8.40 17.02 -38.47
N PHE A 444 -7.61 15.98 -38.25
CA PHE A 444 -6.36 15.73 -38.99
C PHE A 444 -6.02 14.22 -38.99
N GLN A 445 -4.90 13.83 -39.59
CA GLN A 445 -4.36 12.47 -39.54
C GLN A 445 -3.13 12.46 -38.66
N SER A 446 -3.04 11.55 -37.70
CA SER A 446 -1.87 11.40 -36.84
C SER A 446 -1.03 10.19 -37.28
N ASP A 447 0.28 10.37 -37.40
CA ASP A 447 1.24 9.30 -37.67
C ASP A 447 1.58 8.50 -36.40
N ARG A 448 1.45 9.11 -35.21
CA ARG A 448 1.79 8.51 -33.90
C ARG A 448 0.77 8.88 -32.83
N ALA A 449 -0.47 8.45 -33.01
CA ALA A 449 -1.47 8.65 -31.96
C ALA A 449 -1.05 7.92 -30.67
N PHE A 450 -1.33 8.50 -29.51
CA PHE A 450 -1.04 7.88 -28.22
C PHE A 450 -1.98 6.70 -27.97
N HIS A 451 -1.48 5.59 -27.44
CA HIS A 451 -2.28 4.41 -27.10
C HIS A 451 -2.86 4.57 -25.70
N LEU A 452 -4.15 4.91 -25.62
CA LEU A 452 -4.82 5.14 -24.32
C LEU A 452 -5.17 3.83 -23.61
N ASP A 453 -5.33 2.75 -24.37
CA ASP A 453 -5.64 1.40 -23.91
C ASP A 453 -4.44 0.67 -23.27
N GLU A 454 -3.25 1.25 -23.38
CA GLU A 454 -2.01 0.73 -22.78
C GLU A 454 -1.62 1.46 -21.48
N LEU A 455 -2.39 2.46 -21.07
CA LEU A 455 -2.18 3.15 -19.79
C LEU A 455 -2.45 2.18 -18.62
N THR A 456 -1.51 2.11 -17.69
CA THR A 456 -1.59 1.27 -16.48
C THR A 456 -0.95 1.99 -15.29
N GLY A 457 -1.08 1.42 -14.09
CA GLY A 457 -0.62 2.08 -12.87
C GLY A 457 -1.48 3.30 -12.53
N ASP A 458 -0.83 4.39 -12.14
CA ASP A 458 -1.49 5.65 -11.79
C ASP A 458 -1.73 6.55 -13.02
N TRP A 459 -1.28 6.13 -14.21
CA TRP A 459 -1.45 6.92 -15.43
C TRP A 459 -2.86 6.85 -16.00
N PHE A 460 -3.44 8.01 -16.31
CA PHE A 460 -4.74 8.12 -16.97
C PHE A 460 -4.78 9.28 -17.97
N ALA A 461 -5.70 9.21 -18.94
CA ALA A 461 -5.94 10.31 -19.87
C ALA A 461 -6.72 11.43 -19.18
N GLU A 462 -6.05 12.54 -18.85
CA GLU A 462 -6.65 13.69 -18.18
C GLU A 462 -7.45 14.55 -19.16
N LYS A 463 -6.94 14.74 -20.39
CA LYS A 463 -7.65 15.44 -21.47
C LYS A 463 -7.40 14.84 -22.84
N VAL A 464 -8.46 14.37 -23.49
CA VAL A 464 -8.45 13.85 -24.87
C VAL A 464 -9.03 14.92 -25.80
N LEU A 465 -8.18 15.62 -26.55
CA LEU A 465 -8.58 16.77 -27.39
C LEU A 465 -9.00 16.35 -28.80
N ALA A 466 -8.35 15.36 -29.38
CA ALA A 466 -8.85 14.68 -30.57
C ALA A 466 -8.50 13.19 -30.52
N SER A 467 -9.34 12.37 -31.14
CA SER A 467 -9.23 10.92 -31.02
C SER A 467 -9.75 10.17 -32.24
N ASN A 468 -9.42 8.88 -32.34
CA ASN A 468 -9.86 8.02 -33.45
C ASN A 468 -11.37 7.82 -33.54
N THR A 469 -12.10 8.07 -32.46
CA THR A 469 -13.56 7.95 -32.41
C THR A 469 -14.27 9.31 -32.33
N GLY A 470 -13.53 10.40 -32.09
CA GLY A 470 -14.10 11.72 -31.78
C GLY A 470 -14.67 11.85 -30.37
N THR A 471 -14.41 10.86 -29.50
CA THR A 471 -14.87 10.83 -28.11
C THR A 471 -13.69 10.62 -27.15
N SER A 472 -13.92 10.85 -25.85
CA SER A 472 -12.92 10.60 -24.80
C SER A 472 -12.71 9.11 -24.49
N GLN A 473 -13.59 8.21 -24.93
CA GLN A 473 -13.48 6.75 -24.75
C GLN A 473 -12.70 6.06 -25.89
N ALA A 474 -11.74 6.76 -26.47
CA ALA A 474 -10.95 6.28 -27.59
C ALA A 474 -9.77 5.40 -27.15
N THR A 475 -9.30 4.53 -28.03
CA THR A 475 -8.04 3.79 -27.85
C THR A 475 -6.83 4.55 -28.39
N ARG A 476 -7.05 5.52 -29.28
CA ARG A 476 -6.01 6.34 -29.88
C ARG A 476 -6.37 7.81 -29.79
N ALA A 477 -5.42 8.66 -29.36
CA ALA A 477 -5.66 10.09 -29.26
C ALA A 477 -4.43 10.92 -29.60
N ASP A 478 -4.67 12.07 -30.24
CA ASP A 478 -3.71 13.12 -30.54
C ASP A 478 -4.52 14.35 -30.98
N PRO A 479 -4.43 15.50 -30.29
CA PRO A 479 -3.67 15.72 -29.07
C PRO A 479 -4.32 15.08 -27.83
N VAL A 480 -3.48 14.70 -26.86
CA VAL A 480 -3.91 14.19 -25.55
C VAL A 480 -2.93 14.61 -24.45
N ILE A 481 -3.45 14.79 -23.24
CA ILE A 481 -2.70 14.93 -21.99
C ILE A 481 -2.99 13.70 -21.13
N VAL A 482 -1.94 12.99 -20.74
CA VAL A 482 -1.97 11.90 -19.77
C VAL A 482 -1.28 12.35 -18.49
N ARG A 483 -1.80 11.91 -17.35
CA ARG A 483 -1.34 12.31 -16.02
C ARG A 483 -1.07 11.10 -15.15
N ASP A 484 -0.02 11.20 -14.34
CA ASP A 484 0.40 10.21 -13.37
C ASP A 484 -0.19 10.53 -11.98
N GLY A 485 -1.36 9.97 -11.65
CA GLY A 485 -1.99 10.18 -10.35
C GLY A 485 -2.17 11.67 -10.00
N ASP A 486 -1.59 12.09 -8.87
CA ASP A 486 -1.51 13.50 -8.43
C ASP A 486 -0.27 14.25 -8.94
N ARG A 487 0.64 13.57 -9.65
CA ARG A 487 1.93 14.05 -10.15
C ARG A 487 1.80 14.74 -11.53
N GLY A 488 2.91 14.77 -12.27
CA GLY A 488 3.07 15.42 -13.57
C GLY A 488 2.36 14.74 -14.74
N ARG A 489 2.61 15.29 -15.93
CA ARG A 489 1.87 15.01 -17.16
C ARG A 489 2.78 14.83 -18.37
N ILE A 490 2.38 13.97 -19.28
CA ILE A 490 2.93 13.90 -20.63
C ILE A 490 1.81 14.24 -21.61
N GLY A 491 2.14 14.99 -22.66
CA GLY A 491 1.20 15.27 -23.73
C GLY A 491 1.85 15.16 -25.10
N ILE A 492 1.04 14.82 -26.08
CA ILE A 492 1.42 14.86 -27.49
C ILE A 492 0.48 15.80 -28.24
N VAL A 493 1.02 16.54 -29.21
CA VAL A 493 0.25 17.53 -29.97
C VAL A 493 0.69 17.53 -31.44
N TYR A 494 -0.19 17.06 -32.33
CA TYR A 494 0.04 16.92 -33.77
C TYR A 494 1.25 16.03 -34.08
N GLN A 495 1.18 14.74 -33.85
CA GLN A 495 2.22 13.79 -34.24
C GLN A 495 2.15 13.51 -35.75
N THR A 496 2.43 14.53 -36.55
CA THR A 496 2.30 14.55 -38.01
C THR A 496 3.65 14.80 -38.67
N PHE A 497 4.05 13.99 -39.66
CA PHE A 497 5.33 14.09 -40.33
C PHE A 497 5.35 15.22 -41.36
N ASN A 498 6.07 16.29 -41.05
CA ASN A 498 6.36 17.41 -41.95
C ASN A 498 5.12 18.09 -42.57
N GLU A 499 4.01 18.10 -41.83
CA GLU A 499 2.78 18.77 -42.21
C GLU A 499 2.66 20.18 -41.60
N VAL A 500 1.99 21.08 -42.33
CA VAL A 500 1.74 22.44 -41.86
C VAL A 500 0.51 22.46 -40.95
N ASN A 501 0.73 22.22 -39.66
CA ASN A 501 -0.30 22.24 -38.62
C ASN A 501 -0.16 23.47 -37.71
N PRO A 502 -1.26 24.00 -37.13
CA PRO A 502 -1.25 25.15 -36.23
C PRO A 502 -0.75 24.78 -34.80
N LYS A 503 0.35 24.02 -34.72
CA LYS A 503 0.95 23.48 -33.48
C LYS A 503 1.07 24.52 -32.38
N GLY A 504 1.64 25.67 -32.70
CA GLY A 504 1.91 26.73 -31.73
C GLY A 504 0.65 27.43 -31.21
N LYS A 505 -0.38 27.56 -32.06
CA LYS A 505 -1.67 28.13 -31.63
C LYS A 505 -2.44 27.15 -30.74
N VAL A 506 -2.54 25.89 -31.16
CA VAL A 506 -3.25 24.83 -30.41
C VAL A 506 -2.58 24.60 -29.05
N VAL A 507 -1.25 24.52 -28.99
CA VAL A 507 -0.54 24.29 -27.71
C VAL A 507 -0.65 25.50 -26.78
N ALA A 508 -0.66 26.73 -27.30
CA ALA A 508 -0.87 27.92 -26.49
C ALA A 508 -2.28 27.98 -25.88
N GLU A 509 -3.31 27.59 -26.65
CA GLU A 509 -4.68 27.46 -26.16
C GLU A 509 -4.78 26.38 -25.07
N LEU A 510 -4.18 25.21 -25.29
CA LEU A 510 -4.12 24.13 -24.30
C LEU A 510 -3.49 24.60 -22.98
N ILE A 511 -2.35 25.28 -23.05
CA ILE A 511 -1.67 25.76 -21.85
C ILE A 511 -2.51 26.82 -21.13
N ALA A 512 -3.01 27.82 -21.85
CA ALA A 512 -3.72 28.95 -21.24
C ALA A 512 -5.11 28.57 -20.70
N ASN A 513 -5.83 27.67 -21.39
CA ASN A 513 -7.20 27.33 -21.05
C ASN A 513 -7.32 26.14 -20.09
N PHE A 514 -6.26 25.35 -19.94
CA PHE A 514 -6.27 24.15 -19.11
C PHE A 514 -5.09 24.09 -18.13
N LEU A 515 -3.84 24.01 -18.61
CA LEU A 515 -2.70 23.74 -17.72
C LEU A 515 -2.42 24.88 -16.72
N LEU A 516 -2.53 26.14 -17.15
CA LEU A 516 -2.19 27.33 -16.35
C LEU A 516 -3.37 28.30 -16.17
N ARG A 517 -4.61 27.81 -16.27
CA ARG A 517 -5.85 28.62 -16.26
C ARG A 517 -5.99 29.55 -15.04
N ASN A 518 -5.39 29.20 -13.90
CA ASN A 518 -5.59 29.89 -12.62
C ASN A 518 -4.44 30.82 -12.19
N ASN A 519 -3.41 31.03 -13.03
CA ASN A 519 -2.20 31.78 -12.63
C ASN A 519 -2.29 33.32 -12.73
N ASN A 520 -3.48 33.92 -12.84
CA ASN A 520 -3.62 35.38 -12.97
C ASN A 520 -4.74 35.99 -12.13
N GLU A 521 -4.40 36.47 -10.92
CA GLU A 521 -4.96 37.73 -10.41
C GLU A 521 -4.19 38.91 -11.05
N ILE A 522 -4.51 39.38 -12.27
CA ILE A 522 -4.20 40.78 -12.68
C ILE A 522 -5.27 41.32 -13.65
N SER A 523 -5.76 42.51 -13.29
CA SER A 523 -6.71 43.42 -13.92
C SER A 523 -6.47 43.85 -15.40
N SER A 524 -7.58 44.01 -16.13
CA SER A 524 -7.89 44.72 -17.41
C SER A 524 -7.03 45.95 -17.83
N PRO A 525 -7.04 46.45 -19.12
CA PRO A 525 -8.22 46.58 -20.02
C PRO A 525 -8.08 46.42 -21.57
N LEU A 526 -9.23 45.99 -22.15
CA LEU A 526 -9.91 46.34 -23.43
C LEU A 526 -9.27 46.10 -24.83
N LEU A 527 -10.00 45.35 -25.69
CA LEU A 527 -10.75 45.86 -26.86
C LEU A 527 -11.59 44.76 -27.55
N GLU A 528 -12.88 45.03 -27.78
CA GLU A 528 -13.87 44.18 -28.49
C GLU A 528 -13.70 44.18 -30.02
N PRO A 529 -14.43 43.30 -30.74
CA PRO A 529 -15.55 43.86 -31.52
C PRO A 529 -16.88 43.06 -31.47
N ILE A 530 -17.95 43.83 -31.22
CA ILE A 530 -19.25 43.89 -31.91
C ILE A 530 -20.20 42.66 -31.87
N THR A 531 -21.24 42.85 -31.05
CA THR A 531 -22.67 42.50 -31.15
C THR A 531 -23.11 41.26 -31.95
N ASP A 532 -23.73 40.33 -31.23
CA ASP A 532 -25.03 39.81 -31.64
C ASP A 532 -25.99 39.83 -30.43
N ASN A 533 -27.22 40.28 -30.66
CA ASN A 533 -28.28 40.27 -29.68
C ASN A 533 -29.00 38.92 -29.79
N ASP A 534 -28.76 37.97 -28.88
CA ASP A 534 -29.83 37.04 -28.50
C ASP A 534 -29.62 36.41 -27.10
N THR A 535 -30.68 36.52 -26.30
CA THR A 535 -31.06 35.79 -25.07
C THR A 535 -30.01 35.03 -24.23
N GLY A 536 -29.63 35.62 -23.09
CA GLY A 536 -29.63 34.97 -21.76
C GLY A 536 -28.97 33.59 -21.58
N ASN A 537 -27.82 33.30 -22.18
CA ASN A 537 -27.13 32.03 -21.97
C ASN A 537 -26.24 32.08 -20.73
N ARG A 538 -26.77 31.61 -19.59
CA ARG A 538 -25.99 31.37 -18.36
C ARG A 538 -25.18 30.08 -18.52
N SER A 539 -23.98 30.04 -17.96
CA SER A 539 -23.00 28.94 -18.14
C SER A 539 -23.04 27.86 -17.06
N ASP A 540 -24.00 27.94 -16.14
CA ASP A 540 -24.18 27.03 -15.03
C ASP A 540 -24.42 25.59 -15.54
N THR A 541 -23.63 24.64 -15.07
CA THR A 541 -23.75 23.22 -15.42
C THR A 541 -23.95 22.39 -14.16
N VAL A 542 -24.88 21.44 -14.20
CA VAL A 542 -25.08 20.42 -13.17
C VAL A 542 -24.69 19.05 -13.71
N SER A 543 -23.78 18.37 -13.01
CA SER A 543 -23.28 17.06 -13.39
C SER A 543 -23.37 16.05 -12.25
N LEU A 544 -23.52 14.77 -12.60
CA LEU A 544 -23.31 13.66 -11.67
C LEU A 544 -21.85 13.19 -11.78
N LEU A 545 -21.14 13.17 -10.66
CA LEU A 545 -19.74 12.74 -10.59
C LEU A 545 -19.58 11.48 -9.72
N PRO A 546 -18.69 10.56 -10.08
CA PRO A 546 -17.97 10.49 -11.36
C PRO A 546 -18.93 10.35 -12.57
N ALA A 547 -18.58 10.97 -13.70
CA ALA A 547 -19.39 10.96 -14.93
C ALA A 547 -19.39 9.58 -15.62
N SER A 548 -18.37 8.77 -15.37
CA SER A 548 -18.34 7.35 -15.72
C SER A 548 -17.68 6.57 -14.59
N VAL A 549 -18.28 5.45 -14.20
CA VAL A 549 -17.78 4.59 -13.12
C VAL A 549 -18.01 3.13 -13.46
N GLN A 550 -16.98 2.28 -13.32
CA GLN A 550 -17.20 0.84 -13.44
C GLN A 550 -18.13 0.37 -12.33
N SER A 551 -19.10 -0.49 -12.66
CA SER A 551 -20.03 -1.05 -11.68
C SER A 551 -19.26 -1.69 -10.53
N PRO A 552 -19.44 -1.23 -9.28
CA PRO A 552 -18.91 -1.93 -8.11
C PRO A 552 -19.51 -3.34 -7.98
N ASN A 553 -18.93 -4.16 -7.09
CA ASN A 553 -19.43 -5.52 -6.87
C ASN A 553 -20.83 -5.50 -6.23
N ILE A 554 -21.62 -6.55 -6.48
CA ILE A 554 -22.94 -6.72 -5.87
C ILE A 554 -22.82 -6.62 -4.33
N GLY A 555 -23.64 -5.75 -3.73
CA GLY A 555 -23.67 -5.45 -2.30
C GLY A 555 -22.75 -4.29 -1.87
N GLN A 556 -21.90 -3.76 -2.75
CA GLN A 556 -21.11 -2.55 -2.47
C GLN A 556 -21.94 -1.27 -2.70
N GLN A 557 -21.50 -0.18 -2.07
CA GLN A 557 -22.12 1.13 -2.24
C GLN A 557 -21.45 1.92 -3.36
N LEU A 558 -22.27 2.50 -4.23
CA LEU A 558 -21.89 3.48 -5.24
C LEU A 558 -22.29 4.88 -4.73
N LYS A 559 -21.31 5.77 -4.61
CA LYS A 559 -21.52 7.16 -4.17
C LYS A 559 -21.38 8.10 -5.35
N LEU A 560 -22.36 8.98 -5.55
CA LEU A 560 -22.38 9.97 -6.62
C LEU A 560 -22.54 11.37 -6.04
N PHE A 561 -21.90 12.36 -6.66
CA PHE A 561 -21.94 13.75 -6.28
C PHE A 561 -22.67 14.55 -7.35
N LEU A 562 -23.74 15.23 -6.97
CA LEU A 562 -24.41 16.21 -7.81
C LEU A 562 -23.62 17.52 -7.69
N LYS A 563 -22.79 17.82 -8.69
CA LYS A 563 -21.92 19.01 -8.71
C LYS A 563 -22.54 20.11 -9.55
N ILE A 564 -22.43 21.35 -9.08
CA ILE A 564 -22.64 22.56 -9.88
C ILE A 564 -21.29 23.17 -10.25
N THR A 565 -21.17 23.64 -11.48
CA THR A 565 -20.02 24.38 -12.00
C THR A 565 -20.50 25.69 -12.62
N ASN A 566 -19.80 26.79 -12.36
CA ASN A 566 -20.15 28.15 -12.79
C ASN A 566 -21.57 28.56 -12.35
N GLY A 567 -22.01 28.16 -11.16
CA GLY A 567 -23.30 28.60 -10.63
C GLY A 567 -23.32 30.11 -10.48
N GLU A 568 -24.43 30.75 -10.83
CA GLU A 568 -24.59 32.20 -10.68
C GLU A 568 -25.88 32.52 -9.88
N ASN A 569 -25.76 33.28 -8.79
CA ASN A 569 -26.89 33.79 -8.02
C ASN A 569 -27.92 32.71 -7.63
N VAL A 570 -27.45 31.52 -7.21
CA VAL A 570 -28.30 30.38 -6.89
C VAL A 570 -28.66 30.42 -5.40
N ALA A 571 -29.95 30.58 -5.09
CA ALA A 571 -30.51 30.49 -3.74
C ALA A 571 -31.20 29.14 -3.48
N GLY A 572 -31.58 28.38 -4.51
CA GLY A 572 -32.20 27.08 -4.33
C GLY A 572 -32.20 26.25 -5.60
N TYR A 573 -32.36 24.95 -5.46
CA TYR A 573 -32.40 24.01 -6.58
C TYR A 573 -33.42 22.90 -6.37
N GLN A 574 -33.92 22.38 -7.48
CA GLN A 574 -34.62 21.10 -7.58
C GLN A 574 -34.04 20.27 -8.72
N THR A 575 -34.02 18.95 -8.55
CA THR A 575 -33.64 18.01 -9.61
C THR A 575 -34.22 16.62 -9.33
N THR A 576 -34.42 15.85 -10.38
CA THR A 576 -34.74 14.43 -10.34
C THR A 576 -33.56 13.63 -10.88
N VAL A 577 -33.17 12.56 -10.19
CA VAL A 577 -32.15 11.60 -10.65
C VAL A 577 -32.85 10.28 -10.96
N GLN A 578 -32.79 9.84 -12.20
CA GLN A 578 -33.27 8.55 -12.62
C GLN A 578 -32.11 7.54 -12.67
N PHE A 579 -32.34 6.34 -12.16
CA PHE A 579 -31.36 5.24 -12.15
C PHE A 579 -31.97 3.93 -12.69
N ASP A 580 -31.13 2.94 -13.00
CA ASP A 580 -31.58 1.59 -13.34
C ASP A 580 -31.83 0.78 -12.05
N ASP A 581 -33.09 0.54 -11.72
CA ASP A 581 -33.52 -0.15 -10.50
C ASP A 581 -33.32 -1.68 -10.55
N THR A 582 -32.80 -2.20 -11.66
CA THR A 582 -32.33 -3.58 -11.76
C THR A 582 -30.82 -3.71 -11.58
N ALA A 583 -30.07 -2.59 -11.60
CA ALA A 583 -28.64 -2.54 -11.28
C ALA A 583 -28.36 -1.93 -9.90
N LEU A 584 -29.16 -0.95 -9.48
CA LEU A 584 -28.94 -0.16 -8.30
C LEU A 584 -30.16 -0.10 -7.38
N ARG A 585 -29.91 0.05 -6.08
CA ARG A 585 -30.92 0.39 -5.07
C ARG A 585 -30.53 1.67 -4.35
N PHE A 586 -31.40 2.68 -4.35
CA PHE A 586 -31.13 3.92 -3.62
C PHE A 586 -31.05 3.69 -2.10
N VAL A 587 -30.01 4.25 -1.46
CA VAL A 587 -29.75 4.13 -0.02
C VAL A 587 -30.00 5.44 0.70
N SER A 588 -29.38 6.54 0.26
CA SER A 588 -29.53 7.85 0.91
C SER A 588 -29.11 9.01 0.02
N GLY A 589 -29.62 10.21 0.31
CA GLY A 589 -29.15 11.47 -0.26
C GLY A 589 -28.91 12.50 0.85
N LYS A 590 -27.79 13.22 0.78
CA LYS A 590 -27.39 14.23 1.77
C LYS A 590 -27.15 15.57 1.09
N ASN A 591 -27.42 16.66 1.79
CA ASN A 591 -27.08 18.01 1.33
C ASN A 591 -25.57 18.12 1.10
N GLY A 592 -25.19 18.83 0.04
CA GLY A 592 -23.80 19.18 -0.22
C GLY A 592 -23.39 20.50 0.45
N ASP A 593 -22.28 21.06 0.00
CA ASP A 593 -21.62 22.23 0.57
C ASP A 593 -21.86 23.53 -0.24
N PHE A 594 -22.53 23.45 -1.38
CA PHE A 594 -22.74 24.61 -2.25
C PHE A 594 -23.67 25.67 -1.65
N LEU A 595 -24.80 25.27 -1.07
CA LEU A 595 -25.69 26.22 -0.38
C LEU A 595 -25.18 26.50 1.04
N PRO A 596 -25.36 27.72 1.57
CA PRO A 596 -24.76 28.15 2.83
C PRO A 596 -25.31 27.39 4.04
N ALA A 597 -24.54 27.38 5.12
CA ALA A 597 -24.91 26.75 6.38
C ALA A 597 -26.21 27.38 6.94
N GLY A 598 -27.32 26.63 6.86
CA GLY A 598 -28.67 27.12 7.19
C GLY A 598 -29.71 26.91 6.08
N ALA A 599 -29.28 26.51 4.87
CA ALA A 599 -30.18 26.09 3.81
C ALA A 599 -31.03 24.87 4.22
N TYR A 600 -32.30 24.87 3.82
CA TYR A 600 -33.24 23.79 4.09
C TYR A 600 -33.18 22.77 2.96
N PHE A 601 -32.54 21.62 3.23
CA PHE A 601 -32.51 20.46 2.34
C PHE A 601 -33.70 19.54 2.65
N VAL A 602 -34.55 19.30 1.66
CA VAL A 602 -35.69 18.39 1.78
C VAL A 602 -35.20 16.96 1.69
N GLU A 603 -35.67 16.07 2.58
CA GLU A 603 -35.33 14.65 2.49
C GLU A 603 -35.65 14.10 1.08
N PRO A 604 -34.71 13.35 0.45
CA PRO A 604 -34.92 12.84 -0.90
C PRO A 604 -36.16 11.97 -0.99
N LYS A 605 -37.02 12.25 -1.97
CA LYS A 605 -38.25 11.48 -2.19
C LYS A 605 -38.07 10.49 -3.33
N MET A 606 -38.44 9.24 -3.07
CA MET A 606 -38.42 8.15 -4.04
C MET A 606 -39.77 8.00 -4.75
N GLU A 607 -39.75 7.89 -6.07
CA GLU A 607 -40.89 7.49 -6.90
C GLU A 607 -40.43 6.49 -7.97
N GLY A 608 -40.53 5.19 -7.67
CA GLY A 608 -39.97 4.14 -8.52
C GLY A 608 -38.45 4.25 -8.63
N ASN A 609 -37.95 4.40 -9.86
CA ASN A 609 -36.53 4.57 -10.16
C ASN A 609 -36.08 6.04 -10.23
N LEU A 610 -36.88 6.95 -9.66
CA LEU A 610 -36.61 8.38 -9.60
C LEU A 610 -36.34 8.83 -8.15
N VAL A 611 -35.27 9.60 -7.96
CA VAL A 611 -34.92 10.28 -6.70
C VAL A 611 -35.08 11.78 -6.89
N GLN A 612 -36.01 12.41 -6.18
CA GLN A 612 -36.19 13.87 -6.20
C GLN A 612 -35.37 14.52 -5.08
N LEU A 613 -34.61 15.57 -5.44
CA LEU A 613 -33.76 16.35 -4.54
C LEU A 613 -34.17 17.82 -4.61
N ASN A 614 -34.29 18.47 -3.44
CA ASN A 614 -34.65 19.89 -3.36
C ASN A 614 -33.93 20.56 -2.19
N ALA A 615 -33.42 21.77 -2.39
CA ALA A 615 -32.95 22.62 -1.29
C ALA A 615 -33.12 24.10 -1.58
N VAL A 616 -33.30 24.89 -0.52
CA VAL A 616 -33.45 26.34 -0.60
C VAL A 616 -32.74 27.06 0.56
N SER A 617 -32.03 28.13 0.23
CA SER A 617 -31.45 29.13 1.13
C SER A 617 -32.42 30.30 1.28
N PHE A 618 -32.61 30.79 2.50
CA PHE A 618 -33.50 31.92 2.80
C PHE A 618 -32.76 33.25 3.01
N THR A 619 -31.42 33.23 2.97
CA THR A 619 -30.59 34.39 3.36
C THR A 619 -29.67 34.86 2.24
N ASP A 620 -28.98 33.93 1.57
CA ASP A 620 -27.91 34.27 0.63
C ASP A 620 -28.01 33.46 -0.67
N GLU A 621 -27.67 34.13 -1.78
CA GLU A 621 -27.37 33.52 -3.08
C GLU A 621 -25.90 33.13 -3.15
N VAL A 622 -25.60 32.02 -3.82
CA VAL A 622 -24.23 31.53 -4.02
C VAL A 622 -23.91 31.47 -5.50
N SER A 623 -22.70 31.94 -5.84
CA SER A 623 -22.11 31.83 -7.17
C SER A 623 -20.78 31.10 -7.07
N GLY A 624 -20.47 30.23 -8.04
CA GLY A 624 -19.26 29.42 -8.09
C GLY A 624 -19.53 27.93 -8.26
N ASP A 625 -18.53 27.12 -7.93
CA ASP A 625 -18.58 25.66 -8.02
C ASP A 625 -18.87 25.06 -6.64
N GLY A 626 -19.51 23.88 -6.59
CA GLY A 626 -19.68 23.14 -5.34
C GLY A 626 -20.52 21.88 -5.49
N ILE A 627 -20.75 21.18 -4.38
CA ILE A 627 -21.62 20.00 -4.35
C ILE A 627 -23.01 20.44 -3.90
N LEU A 628 -24.01 20.18 -4.75
CA LEU A 628 -25.42 20.38 -4.41
C LEU A 628 -25.91 19.28 -3.47
N ALA A 629 -25.65 18.02 -3.81
CA ALA A 629 -26.05 16.86 -3.01
C ALA A 629 -25.12 15.67 -3.22
N THR A 630 -25.08 14.76 -2.25
CA THR A 630 -24.41 13.46 -2.38
C THR A 630 -25.44 12.34 -2.33
N LEU A 631 -25.42 11.45 -3.30
CA LEU A 631 -26.30 10.29 -3.43
C LEU A 631 -25.52 9.01 -3.14
N THR A 632 -26.18 8.02 -2.55
CA THR A 632 -25.61 6.69 -2.30
C THR A 632 -26.58 5.63 -2.76
N PHE A 633 -26.08 4.70 -3.57
CA PHE A 633 -26.77 3.53 -4.09
C PHE A 633 -26.05 2.27 -3.61
N GLU A 634 -26.75 1.16 -3.57
CA GLU A 634 -26.20 -0.18 -3.41
C GLU A 634 -26.31 -0.92 -4.74
N VAL A 635 -25.23 -1.58 -5.16
CA VAL A 635 -25.23 -2.35 -6.41
C VAL A 635 -25.92 -3.68 -6.18
N ILE A 636 -26.93 -3.98 -7.00
CA ILE A 636 -27.69 -5.24 -6.95
C ILE A 636 -27.45 -6.12 -8.19
N ALA A 637 -26.91 -5.57 -9.28
CA ALA A 637 -26.39 -6.32 -10.42
C ALA A 637 -25.23 -5.57 -11.10
N MET A 638 -24.20 -6.31 -11.51
CA MET A 638 -23.05 -5.76 -12.24
C MET A 638 -23.37 -5.71 -13.73
N LYS A 639 -23.86 -4.57 -14.20
CA LYS A 639 -24.17 -4.34 -15.61
C LYS A 639 -24.02 -2.87 -15.97
N ALA A 640 -23.92 -2.58 -17.26
CA ALA A 640 -23.93 -1.21 -17.73
C ALA A 640 -25.28 -0.55 -17.39
N SER A 641 -25.25 0.70 -16.94
CA SER A 641 -26.45 1.45 -16.55
C SER A 641 -26.23 2.94 -16.76
N THR A 642 -27.29 3.72 -16.91
CA THR A 642 -27.22 5.18 -17.03
C THR A 642 -27.93 5.83 -15.85
N LEU A 643 -27.36 6.95 -15.38
CA LEU A 643 -28.00 7.84 -14.41
C LEU A 643 -28.29 9.17 -15.09
N THR A 644 -29.58 9.48 -15.22
CA THR A 644 -30.03 10.69 -15.92
C THR A 644 -30.57 11.72 -14.95
N LEU A 645 -30.24 12.98 -15.22
CA LEU A 645 -30.78 14.13 -14.52
C LEU A 645 -31.96 14.70 -15.32
N SER A 646 -33.08 14.95 -14.65
CA SER A 646 -34.25 15.63 -15.22
C SER A 646 -34.81 16.66 -14.24
N ASP A 647 -35.67 17.55 -14.73
CA ASP A 647 -36.34 18.58 -13.93
C ASP A 647 -35.37 19.49 -13.14
N VAL A 648 -34.17 19.73 -13.68
CA VAL A 648 -33.15 20.55 -13.04
C VAL A 648 -33.54 22.02 -13.14
N LEU A 649 -33.81 22.64 -12.00
CA LEU A 649 -34.26 24.02 -11.90
C LEU A 649 -33.57 24.69 -10.72
N PHE A 650 -32.98 25.85 -10.98
CA PHE A 650 -32.44 26.75 -9.97
C PHE A 650 -33.37 27.91 -9.73
N SER A 651 -33.23 28.54 -8.57
CA SER A 651 -33.93 29.76 -8.19
C SER A 651 -32.97 30.75 -7.56
N ASN A 652 -33.19 32.04 -7.79
CA ASN A 652 -32.49 33.13 -7.09
C ASN A 652 -33.28 33.60 -5.85
N SER A 653 -32.74 34.55 -5.09
CA SER A 653 -33.36 35.09 -3.86
C SER A 653 -34.69 35.81 -4.09
N THR A 654 -34.98 36.20 -5.34
CA THR A 654 -36.26 36.80 -5.73
C THR A 654 -37.32 35.76 -6.11
N GLY A 655 -36.95 34.47 -6.16
CA GLY A 655 -37.83 33.36 -6.55
C GLY A 655 -37.97 33.17 -8.06
N GLU A 656 -37.16 33.87 -8.87
CA GLU A 656 -37.09 33.64 -10.31
C GLU A 656 -36.33 32.34 -10.59
N THR A 657 -36.90 31.50 -11.46
CA THR A 657 -36.34 30.19 -11.77
C THR A 657 -35.64 30.14 -13.12
N PHE A 658 -34.53 29.39 -13.20
CA PHE A 658 -33.74 29.19 -14.42
C PHE A 658 -33.22 27.75 -14.49
N ALA A 659 -32.96 27.25 -15.70
CA ALA A 659 -32.49 25.89 -15.92
C ALA A 659 -30.99 25.89 -16.29
N PRO A 660 -30.15 25.08 -15.63
CA PRO A 660 -28.75 24.91 -16.00
C PRO A 660 -28.58 23.94 -17.17
N GLN A 661 -27.36 23.88 -17.72
CA GLN A 661 -26.94 22.75 -18.54
C GLN A 661 -26.82 21.48 -17.67
N VAL A 662 -27.08 20.32 -18.25
CA VAL A 662 -27.17 19.06 -17.49
C VAL A 662 -26.27 17.99 -18.12
N GLU A 663 -25.45 17.35 -17.30
CA GLU A 663 -24.58 16.24 -17.70
C GLU A 663 -24.89 14.98 -16.88
N ASN A 664 -25.23 13.90 -17.60
CA ASN A 664 -25.58 12.60 -17.03
C ASN A 664 -24.32 11.80 -16.65
N ALA A 665 -24.50 10.74 -15.88
CA ALA A 665 -23.43 9.79 -15.56
C ALA A 665 -23.73 8.38 -16.10
N GLU A 666 -22.69 7.61 -16.36
CA GLU A 666 -22.77 6.24 -16.84
C GLU A 666 -22.08 5.27 -15.89
N ILE A 667 -22.63 4.06 -15.79
CA ILE A 667 -22.02 2.90 -15.14
C ILE A 667 -21.59 1.94 -16.24
N THR A 668 -20.31 1.55 -16.25
CA THR A 668 -19.74 0.64 -17.25
C THR A 668 -19.60 -0.78 -16.69
N GLU A 669 -19.66 -1.78 -17.57
CA GLU A 669 -19.39 -3.17 -17.20
C GLU A 669 -17.90 -3.38 -16.93
N PRO A 670 -17.53 -4.16 -15.88
CA PRO A 670 -16.14 -4.53 -15.68
C PRO A 670 -15.65 -5.44 -16.81
N THR A 671 -14.46 -5.16 -17.32
CA THR A 671 -13.80 -5.91 -18.39
C THR A 671 -13.43 -7.31 -17.91
N LYS A 672 -13.79 -8.35 -18.68
CA LYS A 672 -13.45 -9.75 -18.36
C LYS A 672 -11.91 -9.94 -18.34
N LEU A 673 -11.33 -10.19 -17.18
CA LEU A 673 -9.89 -10.34 -17.00
C LEU A 673 -9.41 -11.68 -17.60
N LYS A 674 -8.30 -11.66 -18.34
CA LYS A 674 -7.60 -12.89 -18.75
C LYS A 674 -7.04 -13.57 -17.50
N GLY A 675 -7.55 -14.77 -17.20
CA GLY A 675 -7.19 -15.54 -16.00
C GLY A 675 -8.22 -15.49 -14.87
N ASP A 676 -9.28 -14.67 -15.00
CA ASP A 676 -10.48 -14.74 -14.13
C ASP A 676 -11.38 -15.84 -14.69
N VAL A 677 -11.22 -17.03 -14.13
CA VAL A 677 -11.84 -18.27 -14.61
C VAL A 677 -13.23 -18.43 -14.01
N ASN A 678 -13.45 -17.92 -12.80
CA ASN A 678 -14.73 -18.00 -12.10
C ASN A 678 -15.69 -16.84 -12.44
N GLY A 679 -15.20 -15.78 -13.10
CA GLY A 679 -15.97 -14.62 -13.53
C GLY A 679 -16.34 -13.66 -12.40
N ASP A 680 -15.57 -13.64 -11.30
CA ASP A 680 -15.81 -12.79 -10.14
C ASP A 680 -15.22 -11.36 -10.28
N GLY A 681 -14.60 -11.07 -11.43
CA GLY A 681 -13.99 -9.79 -11.74
C GLY A 681 -12.58 -9.63 -11.18
N THR A 682 -12.01 -10.67 -10.54
CA THR A 682 -10.65 -10.67 -10.02
C THR A 682 -9.91 -11.94 -10.44
N VAL A 683 -8.59 -11.85 -10.64
CA VAL A 683 -7.76 -13.05 -10.79
C VAL A 683 -7.17 -13.36 -9.42
N ASN A 684 -7.59 -14.46 -8.79
CA ASN A 684 -7.16 -14.87 -7.45
C ASN A 684 -6.88 -16.39 -7.34
N ILE A 685 -6.56 -16.88 -6.14
CA ILE A 685 -6.23 -18.30 -5.93
C ILE A 685 -7.42 -19.22 -6.25
N ALA A 686 -8.67 -18.74 -6.17
CA ALA A 686 -9.84 -19.51 -6.55
C ALA A 686 -9.84 -19.85 -8.05
N ASP A 687 -9.38 -18.94 -8.92
CA ASP A 687 -9.22 -19.20 -10.35
C ASP A 687 -8.17 -20.27 -10.62
N LEU A 688 -7.04 -20.18 -9.90
CA LEU A 688 -5.98 -21.17 -9.98
C LEU A 688 -6.47 -22.56 -9.56
N VAL A 689 -7.25 -22.63 -8.46
CA VAL A 689 -7.88 -23.88 -7.98
C VAL A 689 -8.91 -24.38 -8.99
N LEU A 690 -9.66 -23.50 -9.64
CA LEU A 690 -10.68 -23.86 -10.62
C LEU A 690 -10.04 -24.46 -11.88
N VAL A 691 -8.91 -23.92 -12.36
CA VAL A 691 -8.16 -24.57 -13.44
C VAL A 691 -7.62 -25.92 -12.99
N ALA A 692 -7.03 -25.97 -11.80
CA ALA A 692 -6.47 -27.21 -11.25
C ALA A 692 -7.50 -28.34 -11.11
N SER A 693 -8.75 -28.02 -10.73
CA SER A 693 -9.81 -29.02 -10.58
C SER A 693 -10.35 -29.56 -11.91
N ASN A 694 -10.09 -28.87 -13.02
CA ASN A 694 -10.55 -29.25 -14.37
C ASN A 694 -9.41 -29.79 -15.25
N LEU A 695 -8.21 -30.02 -14.70
CA LEU A 695 -7.07 -30.55 -15.47
C LEU A 695 -7.39 -31.89 -16.13
N GLY A 696 -7.13 -31.98 -17.43
CA GLY A 696 -7.38 -33.16 -18.26
C GLY A 696 -8.74 -33.17 -18.95
N GLU A 697 -9.59 -32.16 -18.74
CA GLU A 697 -10.83 -31.98 -19.48
C GLU A 697 -10.59 -31.42 -20.90
N THR A 698 -11.53 -31.70 -21.81
CA THR A 698 -11.44 -31.32 -23.23
C THR A 698 -12.75 -30.69 -23.72
N GLY A 699 -12.68 -29.74 -24.66
CA GLY A 699 -13.84 -29.03 -25.22
C GLY A 699 -14.02 -27.62 -24.66
N GLN A 700 -15.18 -26.99 -24.87
CA GLN A 700 -15.45 -25.65 -24.31
C GLN A 700 -15.49 -25.72 -22.78
N ASN A 701 -14.42 -25.25 -22.14
CA ASN A 701 -14.29 -25.16 -20.70
C ASN A 701 -13.79 -23.75 -20.34
N VAL A 702 -14.35 -23.12 -19.31
CA VAL A 702 -13.90 -21.81 -18.82
C VAL A 702 -12.46 -21.85 -18.29
N ALA A 703 -12.00 -23.05 -17.87
CA ALA A 703 -10.64 -23.31 -17.42
C ALA A 703 -9.62 -23.52 -18.56
N ASP A 704 -10.07 -23.59 -19.81
CA ASP A 704 -9.19 -23.54 -20.99
C ASP A 704 -8.86 -22.06 -21.27
N VAL A 705 -7.79 -21.59 -20.64
CA VAL A 705 -7.42 -20.16 -20.61
C VAL A 705 -6.70 -19.76 -21.89
N ASN A 706 -5.96 -20.69 -22.51
CA ASN A 706 -5.22 -20.43 -23.74
C ASN A 706 -6.07 -20.69 -25.01
N GLY A 707 -7.21 -21.39 -24.90
CA GLY A 707 -8.15 -21.66 -25.98
C GLY A 707 -7.72 -22.79 -26.93
N ASP A 708 -6.85 -23.70 -26.48
CA ASP A 708 -6.32 -24.84 -27.27
C ASP A 708 -7.25 -26.07 -27.25
N GLY A 709 -8.35 -26.00 -26.50
CA GLY A 709 -9.35 -27.04 -26.36
C GLY A 709 -9.02 -28.12 -25.31
N GLN A 710 -7.95 -27.95 -24.53
CA GLN A 710 -7.50 -28.87 -23.49
C GLN A 710 -7.12 -28.13 -22.21
N VAL A 711 -7.81 -28.39 -21.10
CA VAL A 711 -7.42 -27.84 -19.79
C VAL A 711 -6.17 -28.53 -19.28
N ASN A 712 -5.03 -27.85 -19.32
CA ASN A 712 -3.74 -28.43 -19.00
C ASN A 712 -2.84 -27.48 -18.17
N ILE A 713 -1.59 -27.88 -17.95
CA ILE A 713 -0.67 -27.12 -17.09
C ILE A 713 -0.32 -25.76 -17.68
N ALA A 714 -0.39 -25.58 -19.00
CA ALA A 714 -0.22 -24.27 -19.62
C ALA A 714 -1.31 -23.29 -19.17
N ASP A 715 -2.57 -23.72 -19.07
CA ASP A 715 -3.68 -22.88 -18.59
C ASP A 715 -3.48 -22.46 -17.14
N LEU A 716 -3.08 -23.42 -16.30
CA LEU A 716 -2.79 -23.17 -14.89
C LEU A 716 -1.66 -22.16 -14.73
N VAL A 717 -0.62 -22.29 -15.55
CA VAL A 717 0.54 -21.39 -15.56
C VAL A 717 0.17 -20.00 -16.05
N LEU A 718 -0.77 -19.85 -16.98
CA LEU A 718 -1.28 -18.54 -17.42
C LEU A 718 -2.05 -17.84 -16.30
N VAL A 719 -2.91 -18.55 -15.56
CA VAL A 719 -3.60 -17.98 -14.39
C VAL A 719 -2.60 -17.60 -13.30
N ALA A 720 -1.62 -18.47 -13.02
CA ALA A 720 -0.53 -18.18 -12.09
C ALA A 720 0.29 -16.94 -12.52
N GLY A 721 0.51 -16.75 -13.82
CA GLY A 721 1.21 -15.60 -14.38
C GLY A 721 0.42 -14.31 -14.21
N ALA A 722 -0.90 -14.35 -14.38
CA ALA A 722 -1.78 -13.23 -14.13
C ALA A 722 -1.84 -12.86 -12.62
N LEU A 723 -1.77 -13.84 -11.72
CA LEU A 723 -1.61 -13.61 -10.27
C LEU A 723 -0.29 -12.92 -9.91
N GLY A 724 0.79 -13.24 -10.64
CA GLY A 724 2.11 -12.65 -10.45
C GLY A 724 2.26 -11.22 -10.98
N ASN A 725 1.25 -10.65 -11.65
CA ASN A 725 1.25 -9.30 -12.23
C ASN A 725 0.70 -8.22 -11.29
N SER A 726 0.17 -8.60 -10.12
CA SER A 726 -0.31 -7.63 -9.13
C SER A 726 0.88 -7.00 -8.41
N ALA A 727 1.05 -5.68 -8.53
CA ALA A 727 2.08 -4.88 -7.85
C ALA A 727 1.93 -4.87 -6.31
N ALA A 728 0.78 -5.31 -5.79
CA ALA A 728 0.69 -5.84 -4.44
C ALA A 728 1.05 -7.33 -4.51
N ALA A 729 2.09 -7.77 -3.79
CA ALA A 729 2.25 -9.19 -3.47
C ALA A 729 0.84 -9.70 -3.12
N PRO A 730 0.28 -10.67 -3.87
CA PRO A 730 -1.12 -10.99 -3.75
C PRO A 730 -1.37 -11.23 -2.28
N SER A 731 -2.37 -10.56 -1.70
CA SER A 731 -2.84 -10.92 -0.39
C SER A 731 -3.25 -12.39 -0.51
N LEU A 732 -2.33 -13.31 -0.22
CA LEU A 732 -2.56 -14.73 -0.25
C LEU A 732 -3.58 -14.93 0.86
N ASN A 733 -4.86 -14.90 0.47
CA ASN A 733 -5.95 -14.95 1.41
C ASN A 733 -5.69 -16.19 2.28
N PRO A 734 -5.53 -16.04 3.62
CA PRO A 734 -5.24 -17.15 4.49
C PRO A 734 -6.29 -18.26 4.42
N GLN A 735 -7.50 -17.99 3.92
CA GLN A 735 -8.52 -18.99 3.65
C GLN A 735 -8.25 -19.75 2.34
N ALA A 736 -7.86 -19.05 1.27
CA ALA A 736 -7.56 -19.66 -0.02
C ALA A 736 -6.32 -20.58 0.03
N LEU A 737 -5.29 -20.18 0.79
CA LEU A 737 -4.12 -21.03 1.05
C LEU A 737 -4.48 -22.37 1.72
N LYS A 738 -5.59 -22.46 2.45
CA LYS A 738 -6.03 -23.71 3.10
C LYS A 738 -6.62 -24.71 2.11
N MET A 739 -6.96 -24.28 0.89
CA MET A 739 -7.52 -25.13 -0.14
C MET A 739 -6.44 -25.88 -0.92
N LEU A 740 -5.21 -25.36 -0.96
CA LEU A 740 -4.11 -25.91 -1.75
C LEU A 740 -3.23 -26.88 -0.95
N ALA A 741 -2.79 -27.98 -1.57
CA ALA A 741 -1.73 -28.82 -1.04
C ALA A 741 -0.36 -28.49 -1.63
N ALA A 742 0.68 -28.42 -0.78
CA ALA A 742 2.05 -28.20 -1.22
C ALA A 742 2.51 -29.26 -2.24
N THR A 743 2.02 -30.49 -2.11
CA THR A 743 2.28 -31.58 -3.06
C THR A 743 1.68 -31.32 -4.44
N GLU A 744 0.49 -30.74 -4.52
CA GLU A 744 -0.18 -30.41 -5.79
C GLU A 744 0.60 -29.30 -6.51
N VAL A 745 0.91 -28.21 -5.79
CA VAL A 745 1.72 -27.11 -6.35
C VAL A 745 3.10 -27.59 -6.79
N LYS A 746 3.74 -28.50 -6.03
CA LYS A 746 5.02 -29.11 -6.42
C LYS A 746 4.91 -29.93 -7.71
N GLN A 747 3.80 -30.66 -7.90
CA GLN A 747 3.54 -31.40 -9.13
C GLN A 747 3.31 -30.47 -10.32
N TRP A 748 2.51 -29.41 -10.15
CA TRP A 748 2.26 -28.42 -11.19
C TRP A 748 3.54 -27.72 -11.62
N LEU A 749 4.35 -27.28 -10.65
CA LEU A 749 5.65 -26.66 -10.93
C LEU A 749 6.57 -27.61 -11.70
N SER A 750 6.65 -28.87 -11.29
CA SER A 750 7.47 -29.88 -11.98
C SER A 750 6.98 -30.14 -13.41
N ALA A 751 5.66 -30.10 -13.64
CA ALA A 751 5.07 -30.27 -14.97
C ALA A 751 5.31 -29.03 -15.84
N ALA A 752 5.13 -27.82 -15.29
CA ALA A 752 5.35 -26.56 -15.97
C ALA A 752 6.81 -26.42 -16.44
N GLN A 753 7.77 -26.81 -15.60
CA GLN A 753 9.19 -26.80 -15.94
C GLN A 753 9.56 -27.74 -17.09
N ARG A 754 8.75 -28.76 -17.41
CA ARG A 754 8.98 -29.66 -18.55
C ARG A 754 8.42 -29.12 -19.86
N LEU A 755 7.52 -28.14 -19.81
CA LEU A 755 6.86 -27.58 -21.00
C LEU A 755 7.74 -26.56 -21.74
N ASN A 756 8.88 -26.14 -21.16
CA ASN A 756 9.80 -25.15 -21.75
C ASN A 756 9.07 -23.87 -22.24
N LEU A 757 8.11 -23.38 -21.46
CA LEU A 757 7.35 -22.16 -21.80
C LEU A 757 8.29 -20.94 -21.72
N THR A 758 8.38 -20.18 -22.82
CA THR A 758 9.30 -19.05 -22.96
C THR A 758 8.61 -17.69 -22.92
N ASP A 759 7.29 -17.63 -23.00
CA ASP A 759 6.55 -16.37 -22.90
C ASP A 759 6.60 -15.81 -21.47
N THR A 760 6.59 -14.49 -21.38
CA THR A 760 6.80 -13.77 -20.12
C THR A 760 5.73 -14.09 -19.07
N THR A 761 4.47 -14.28 -19.47
CA THR A 761 3.36 -14.61 -18.57
C THR A 761 3.57 -15.98 -17.94
N SER A 762 3.92 -16.98 -18.75
CA SER A 762 4.16 -18.33 -18.26
C SER A 762 5.40 -18.41 -17.36
N GLN A 763 6.46 -17.67 -17.68
CA GLN A 763 7.65 -17.58 -16.82
C GLN A 763 7.32 -16.96 -15.45
N ARG A 764 6.49 -15.92 -15.42
CA ARG A 764 5.97 -15.35 -14.16
C ARG A 764 5.11 -16.35 -13.40
N GLY A 765 4.27 -17.12 -14.09
CA GLY A 765 3.46 -18.16 -13.47
C GLY A 765 4.31 -19.24 -12.80
N ILE A 766 5.40 -19.65 -13.43
CA ILE A 766 6.36 -20.58 -12.82
C ILE A 766 7.00 -19.99 -11.55
N LEU A 767 7.43 -18.73 -11.58
CA LEU A 767 7.97 -18.03 -10.41
C LEU A 767 6.93 -17.90 -9.28
N PHE A 768 5.69 -17.59 -9.63
CA PHE A 768 4.59 -17.53 -8.66
C PHE A 768 4.35 -18.90 -8.00
N LEU A 769 4.30 -19.99 -8.77
CA LEU A 769 4.16 -21.34 -8.22
C LEU A 769 5.34 -21.72 -7.30
N GLN A 770 6.56 -21.26 -7.60
CA GLN A 770 7.72 -21.42 -6.71
C GLN A 770 7.51 -20.68 -5.39
N GLN A 771 7.12 -19.41 -5.44
CA GLN A 771 6.86 -18.61 -4.25
C GLN A 771 5.70 -19.18 -3.43
N LEU A 772 4.60 -19.57 -4.07
CA LEU A 772 3.44 -20.20 -3.43
C LEU A 772 3.84 -21.49 -2.69
N LEU A 773 4.71 -22.30 -3.29
CA LEU A 773 5.23 -23.52 -2.65
C LEU A 773 6.00 -23.20 -1.37
N THR A 774 6.77 -22.11 -1.33
CA THR A 774 7.48 -21.70 -0.10
C THR A 774 6.55 -21.29 1.03
N VAL A 775 5.36 -20.76 0.72
CA VAL A 775 4.35 -20.35 1.70
C VAL A 775 3.55 -21.56 2.22
N LEU A 776 3.30 -22.55 1.37
CA LEU A 776 2.51 -23.74 1.73
C LEU A 776 3.27 -24.74 2.61
N ILE A 777 4.59 -24.62 2.72
CA ILE A 777 5.43 -25.45 3.59
C ILE A 777 5.78 -24.64 4.85
N PRO A 778 5.17 -24.95 6.01
CA PRO A 778 5.42 -24.21 7.24
C PRO A 778 6.84 -24.49 7.78
N ARG A 779 7.44 -23.52 8.48
CA ARG A 779 8.77 -23.70 9.10
C ARG A 779 8.74 -24.64 10.31
N GLU A 780 7.60 -24.74 10.98
CA GLU A 780 7.43 -25.53 12.20
C GLU A 780 6.18 -26.42 12.15
N THR A 781 6.29 -27.60 12.74
CA THR A 781 5.18 -28.52 12.96
C THR A 781 4.36 -28.03 14.15
N ALA A 782 3.04 -27.96 14.01
CA ALA A 782 2.16 -27.44 15.07
C ALA A 782 0.78 -28.10 15.06
N LEU A 783 0.23 -28.37 16.24
CA LEU A 783 -1.18 -28.74 16.45
C LEU A 783 -2.00 -27.47 16.70
N LEU A 784 -3.15 -27.31 16.05
CA LEU A 784 -3.97 -26.09 16.09
C LEU A 784 -5.31 -26.29 16.84
N PRO A 785 -6.02 -25.21 17.23
CA PRO A 785 -7.32 -25.33 17.88
C PRO A 785 -8.34 -26.01 16.95
N ASN A 786 -9.08 -26.97 17.49
CA ASN A 786 -10.17 -27.61 16.75
C ASN A 786 -11.31 -26.60 16.47
N PHE A 787 -12.03 -26.81 15.37
CA PHE A 787 -13.19 -26.00 15.03
C PHE A 787 -14.34 -26.89 14.51
N PRO A 788 -15.60 -26.59 14.85
CA PRO A 788 -16.00 -25.64 15.91
C PRO A 788 -15.50 -26.09 17.29
N ASN A 789 -15.43 -25.17 18.27
CA ASN A 789 -15.16 -25.49 19.68
C ASN A 789 -15.86 -24.44 20.56
N PRO A 790 -16.91 -24.80 21.32
CA PRO A 790 -17.46 -26.14 21.47
C PRO A 790 -18.07 -26.70 20.18
N PHE A 791 -18.19 -28.03 20.09
CA PHE A 791 -18.73 -28.73 18.91
C PHE A 791 -19.89 -29.67 19.26
N ASN A 792 -20.72 -30.01 18.26
CA ASN A 792 -21.87 -30.90 18.37
C ASN A 792 -22.23 -31.58 17.03
N PRO A 793 -22.13 -32.91 16.86
CA PRO A 793 -21.20 -33.82 17.53
C PRO A 793 -19.82 -33.87 16.82
N GLU A 794 -19.60 -33.10 15.76
CA GLU A 794 -18.40 -33.20 14.92
C GLU A 794 -17.46 -31.98 14.98
N THR A 795 -16.16 -32.24 14.85
CA THR A 795 -15.11 -31.20 14.82
C THR A 795 -13.97 -31.58 13.87
N TRP A 796 -13.29 -30.56 13.37
CA TRP A 796 -12.03 -30.67 12.64
C TRP A 796 -10.87 -30.25 13.53
N ILE A 797 -9.77 -31.00 13.46
CA ILE A 797 -8.55 -30.80 14.25
C ILE A 797 -7.43 -30.41 13.29
N PRO A 798 -7.16 -29.10 13.14
CA PRO A 798 -6.16 -28.62 12.21
C PRO A 798 -4.74 -28.82 12.74
N TYR A 799 -3.79 -29.02 11.84
CA TYR A 799 -2.36 -29.12 12.16
C TYR A 799 -1.50 -28.61 10.98
N ARG A 800 -0.19 -28.52 11.20
CA ARG A 800 0.82 -28.11 10.22
C ARG A 800 2.03 -29.04 10.36
N LEU A 801 2.65 -29.41 9.25
CA LEU A 801 3.84 -30.26 9.21
C LEU A 801 4.98 -29.53 8.49
N ALA A 802 6.10 -29.30 9.17
CA ALA A 802 7.28 -28.70 8.55
C ALA A 802 8.08 -29.68 7.67
N LYS A 803 7.89 -30.98 7.91
CA LYS A 803 8.50 -32.09 7.18
C LYS A 803 7.48 -33.20 7.05
N ASP A 804 7.65 -34.03 6.03
CA ASP A 804 6.87 -35.25 5.86
C ASP A 804 6.96 -36.12 7.13
N ALA A 805 5.83 -36.66 7.60
CA ALA A 805 5.78 -37.43 8.84
C ALA A 805 4.61 -38.41 8.88
N GLU A 806 4.76 -39.50 9.65
CA GLU A 806 3.64 -40.33 10.09
C GLU A 806 2.85 -39.59 11.18
N VAL A 807 1.53 -39.44 11.00
CA VAL A 807 0.68 -38.65 11.88
C VAL A 807 -0.37 -39.52 12.56
N THR A 808 -0.37 -39.50 13.89
CA THR A 808 -1.42 -40.14 14.71
C THR A 808 -1.99 -39.16 15.72
N LEU A 809 -3.31 -39.15 15.86
CA LEU A 809 -4.05 -38.28 16.78
C LEU A 809 -4.76 -39.12 17.85
N HIS A 810 -4.48 -38.87 19.11
CA HIS A 810 -5.08 -39.60 20.23
C HIS A 810 -6.03 -38.67 20.99
N ILE A 811 -7.25 -39.14 21.27
CA ILE A 811 -8.28 -38.40 21.98
C ILE A 811 -8.47 -39.02 23.36
N TYR A 812 -8.44 -38.21 24.41
CA TYR A 812 -8.52 -38.62 25.80
C TYR A 812 -9.67 -37.90 26.53
N ALA A 813 -10.30 -38.58 27.48
CA ALA A 813 -11.23 -37.97 28.44
C ALA A 813 -10.47 -37.21 29.55
N VAL A 814 -11.18 -36.41 30.36
CA VAL A 814 -10.58 -35.61 31.46
C VAL A 814 -9.78 -36.45 32.45
N ASN A 815 -10.16 -37.70 32.67
CA ASN A 815 -9.48 -38.64 33.56
C ASN A 815 -8.26 -39.33 32.90
N GLY A 816 -7.88 -38.95 31.67
CA GLY A 816 -6.77 -39.54 30.91
C GLY A 816 -7.10 -40.84 30.18
N THR A 817 -8.34 -41.33 30.22
CA THR A 817 -8.74 -42.52 29.46
C THR A 817 -8.68 -42.24 27.96
N LEU A 818 -8.01 -43.10 27.18
CA LEU A 818 -8.00 -43.04 25.72
C LEU A 818 -9.40 -43.36 25.18
N VAL A 819 -9.95 -42.43 24.41
CA VAL A 819 -11.30 -42.47 23.84
C VAL A 819 -11.28 -42.92 22.39
N ARG A 820 -10.32 -42.41 21.61
CA ARG A 820 -10.15 -42.76 20.19
C ARG A 820 -8.76 -42.45 19.65
N THR A 821 -8.33 -43.23 18.68
CA THR A 821 -7.10 -43.06 17.90
C THR A 821 -7.46 -42.80 16.45
N LEU A 822 -6.97 -41.71 15.89
CA LEU A 822 -7.09 -41.33 14.49
C LEU A 822 -5.71 -41.51 13.83
N VAL A 823 -5.53 -42.64 13.14
CA VAL A 823 -4.30 -42.91 12.38
C VAL A 823 -4.44 -42.26 11.01
N LEU A 824 -3.77 -41.11 10.81
CA LEU A 824 -3.79 -40.38 9.55
C LEU A 824 -2.70 -40.86 8.58
N GLY A 825 -1.75 -41.66 9.06
CA GLY A 825 -0.68 -42.26 8.28
C GLY A 825 0.40 -41.24 7.85
N TYR A 826 1.18 -41.61 6.84
CA TYR A 826 2.14 -40.73 6.20
C TYR A 826 1.47 -39.49 5.58
N GLN A 827 1.94 -38.32 5.99
CA GLN A 827 1.45 -37.02 5.55
C GLN A 827 2.63 -36.16 5.09
N PRO A 828 2.62 -35.62 3.85
CA PRO A 828 3.64 -34.70 3.36
C PRO A 828 3.70 -33.38 4.15
N ALA A 829 4.83 -32.67 4.07
CA ALA A 829 4.97 -31.33 4.63
C ALA A 829 3.88 -30.39 4.07
N GLY A 830 3.21 -29.62 4.94
CA GLY A 830 2.18 -28.69 4.51
C GLY A 830 1.18 -28.26 5.59
N LEU A 831 0.15 -27.51 5.15
CA LEU A 831 -0.92 -26.96 5.98
C LEU A 831 -2.18 -27.85 5.97
N TYR A 832 -2.65 -28.33 7.13
CA TYR A 832 -3.84 -29.18 7.26
C TYR A 832 -4.92 -28.44 8.06
N GLN A 833 -5.47 -27.36 7.48
CA GLN A 833 -6.31 -26.40 8.21
C GLN A 833 -7.76 -26.28 7.73
N SER A 834 -8.06 -26.71 6.50
CA SER A 834 -9.41 -26.73 5.94
C SER A 834 -10.15 -27.99 6.36
N ARG A 835 -11.48 -28.01 6.24
CA ARG A 835 -12.30 -29.20 6.55
C ARG A 835 -11.92 -30.43 5.72
N SER A 836 -11.48 -30.22 4.48
CA SER A 836 -11.05 -31.29 3.57
C SER A 836 -9.70 -31.91 3.94
N ARG A 837 -8.89 -31.21 4.76
CA ARG A 837 -7.51 -31.63 5.08
C ARG A 837 -7.26 -31.87 6.56
N ALA A 838 -7.98 -31.19 7.45
CA ALA A 838 -7.85 -31.36 8.89
C ALA A 838 -8.33 -32.75 9.33
N ALA A 839 -7.82 -33.24 10.46
CA ALA A 839 -8.29 -34.51 11.01
C ALA A 839 -9.75 -34.37 11.47
N TYR A 840 -10.57 -35.38 11.22
CA TYR A 840 -12.00 -35.35 11.53
C TYR A 840 -12.32 -36.21 12.75
N TRP A 841 -13.16 -35.69 13.65
CA TRP A 841 -13.76 -36.47 14.73
C TRP A 841 -15.25 -36.22 14.82
N ASP A 842 -16.04 -37.29 14.84
CA ASP A 842 -17.51 -37.32 14.89
C ASP A 842 -18.08 -37.42 16.32
N GLY A 843 -17.23 -37.23 17.34
CA GLY A 843 -17.64 -37.32 18.74
C GLY A 843 -17.94 -38.75 19.21
N LYS A 844 -17.42 -39.79 18.51
CA LYS A 844 -17.55 -41.19 18.94
C LYS A 844 -16.25 -41.77 19.49
N ASN A 845 -16.38 -42.72 20.42
CA ASN A 845 -15.27 -43.54 20.92
C ASN A 845 -14.86 -44.65 19.92
N GLU A 846 -13.86 -45.47 20.27
CA GLU A 846 -13.40 -46.62 19.47
C GLU A 846 -14.50 -47.65 19.15
N PHE A 847 -15.57 -47.72 19.95
CA PHE A 847 -16.70 -48.65 19.75
C PHE A 847 -17.83 -48.04 18.91
N GLY A 848 -17.67 -46.80 18.43
CA GLY A 848 -18.69 -46.08 17.65
C GLY A 848 -19.80 -45.46 18.51
N GLU A 849 -19.65 -45.43 19.82
CA GLU A 849 -20.63 -44.83 20.75
C GLU A 849 -20.35 -43.34 20.92
N SER A 850 -21.41 -42.52 20.98
CA SER A 850 -21.26 -41.08 21.20
C SER A 850 -20.76 -40.77 22.61
N VAL A 851 -19.71 -39.96 22.70
CA VAL A 851 -19.13 -39.56 23.98
C VAL A 851 -20.04 -38.57 24.74
N ALA A 852 -19.87 -38.41 26.05
CA ALA A 852 -20.67 -37.48 26.85
C ALA A 852 -20.23 -36.02 26.68
N SER A 853 -21.13 -35.05 26.91
CA SER A 853 -20.78 -33.62 26.97
C SER A 853 -19.75 -33.37 28.06
N SER A 854 -18.53 -33.03 27.67
CA SER A 854 -17.37 -32.88 28.56
C SER A 854 -16.20 -32.22 27.83
N VAL A 855 -15.15 -31.91 28.58
CA VAL A 855 -13.84 -31.57 28.02
C VAL A 855 -13.12 -32.84 27.61
N TYR A 856 -12.50 -32.83 26.44
CA TYR A 856 -11.61 -33.88 25.95
C TYR A 856 -10.26 -33.25 25.58
N PHE A 857 -9.21 -34.07 25.60
CA PHE A 857 -7.88 -33.68 25.17
C PHE A 857 -7.51 -34.43 23.90
N TYR A 858 -6.91 -33.77 22.93
CA TYR A 858 -6.41 -34.39 21.72
C TYR A 858 -4.91 -34.14 21.60
N LYS A 859 -4.18 -35.21 21.30
CA LYS A 859 -2.72 -35.25 21.22
C LYS A 859 -2.29 -35.64 19.81
N LEU A 860 -1.55 -34.78 19.15
CA LEU A 860 -0.88 -35.07 17.89
C LEU A 860 0.50 -35.66 18.19
N THR A 861 0.82 -36.78 17.56
CA THR A 861 2.13 -37.42 17.64
C THR A 861 2.68 -37.61 16.23
N THR A 862 3.93 -37.19 16.03
CA THR A 862 4.77 -37.50 14.86
C THR A 862 6.17 -37.94 15.34
N ASP A 863 7.07 -38.31 14.41
CA ASP A 863 8.42 -38.82 14.72
C ASP A 863 9.28 -37.90 15.59
N GLY A 864 9.04 -36.59 15.57
CA GLY A 864 9.83 -35.60 16.32
C GLY A 864 9.00 -34.50 17.00
N PHE A 865 7.67 -34.60 16.95
CA PHE A 865 6.79 -33.58 17.51
C PHE A 865 5.64 -34.21 18.28
N THR A 866 5.30 -33.61 19.41
CA THR A 866 4.12 -33.99 20.19
C THR A 866 3.51 -32.74 20.80
N ALA A 867 2.20 -32.57 20.60
CA ALA A 867 1.45 -31.48 21.21
C ALA A 867 0.06 -31.94 21.64
N THR A 868 -0.45 -31.38 22.73
CA THR A 868 -1.79 -31.68 23.27
C THR A 868 -2.60 -30.41 23.38
N ARG A 869 -3.89 -30.48 23.04
CA ARG A 869 -4.86 -29.37 23.20
C ARG A 869 -6.17 -29.89 23.74
N LYS A 870 -7.03 -28.99 24.22
CA LYS A 870 -8.36 -29.32 24.78
C LYS A 870 -9.47 -28.95 23.79
N MET A 871 -10.56 -29.70 23.81
CA MET A 871 -11.80 -29.47 23.07
C MET A 871 -13.01 -29.72 23.96
N LEU A 872 -14.12 -29.04 23.68
CA LEU A 872 -15.37 -29.14 24.44
C LEU A 872 -16.48 -29.65 23.52
N ILE A 873 -17.12 -30.76 23.89
CA ILE A 873 -18.34 -31.23 23.23
C ILE A 873 -19.57 -30.82 24.05
N LEU A 874 -20.53 -30.17 23.40
CA LEU A 874 -21.83 -29.80 23.97
C LEU A 874 -22.90 -30.48 23.13
N LYS A 875 -23.78 -31.27 23.75
CA LYS A 875 -24.86 -31.96 23.04
C LYS A 875 -26.11 -31.11 22.96
#